data_AF-A0A370FLT7-F1
#
_entry.id   AF-A0A370FLT7-F1
#
_cell.length_a   1.000
_cell.length_b   1.000
_cell.length_c   1.000
_cell.angle_alpha   90.00
_cell.angle_beta   90.00
_cell.angle_gamma   90.00
#
_symmetry.space_group_name_H-M   'P 1'
#
loop_
_entity.id
_entity.type
_entity.pdbx_description
1 polymer ?
#
loop_
_entity_poly.entity_id
_entity_poly.type
_entity_poly.pdbx_seq_one_letter_code
_entity_poly.pdbx_strand_id
1 'polypeptide(L)'
;MSSSTASAADPASTNTEAALLPRGLGLALAGLLLLWLATWLAGPALLAALGLPLDAHGHLQAHAPAVAAPFADVRPRWGIPNAFDVLSNLPFALAGLWGLARLRARTLPAATRRAAQVFFAGLLLTSLGSAWYHWAPDAGRLAGDRLGMAVAFAGAWALVVAERLTLAAVRPVLWGALLLGTVSAAWPQVDGNVLPWAVVQYGGIGFIVWAWRRPKVPGALGLRVGAVLAAYLLAKLLEMNDFALFEATGQTVSGHSLKHLAAALAALPVLAAVGRAPLRQNAAGAGTPRAHRPWARAGLQDQTMRTDAPPAAASPAHANQFALLRQRRFAPFFWTQFAGAANDNLFKFAFTVMVTYQLQVAWLPPSLAGLAIGALFILPFLLFSATAGQLTDKYDKARIIRLVKTLEIAIMALAGWGFMAANVPVLLGCVFLMGLHSTLFGPVKFAYLPQALDAHELTGGNGMVEMGTFVAILLGQVAGGLLVALPGIGHGTVAAACVAVAVIGRLTAQAVPAAPATDPTLAVNWNPVSETWRNLRLAHGNTVVFRSLLGISWMWFFGATFLSQFPSFAKEVLHGDAQVASLLLVVFSVGIGAGSLLCETLSRRQVEIGLVPLGAIGMSVFAIDLYFASRGLPPSAEMGLGAFLAQPAHWRVMADLALLSLFAGLYSVPMYALIQLRSQPTHRARIIAANNILNALFMIASAVIAGALIGAGFSIPQVFLFTGIANAVVAGYIFLLVPEYLLRFIAWVASRFVYRFKVRGDEQIPDHGPAVLVCNHVSFVDAVLLMAASPRPIRFLMDHRIFRVPVLGWLFRLAKAIPIAPQKEDPAAYERAFDEAAQVLREGDLLGIFPEGGITRDGTLQPFKGGVMKILARAQEDDLAVPVVPMALTNLWGSYFSRIELRGGEPVAMVRPFRRGFWSRVGLNVGTSLPASAVQPELLRERVSNLLTQS
;
A
#
# COMPACT_ATOMS: atom_id res chain seq x y z
N MET A 1 49.94 -62.90 -14.80
CA MET A 1 49.46 -63.97 -13.90
C MET A 1 48.95 -63.32 -12.62
N SER A 2 47.91 -63.93 -12.04
CA SER A 2 47.00 -63.53 -10.93
C SER A 2 46.09 -62.32 -11.21
N SER A 3 44.80 -62.46 -11.55
CA SER A 3 43.63 -63.11 -10.89
C SER A 3 43.01 -62.27 -9.76
N SER A 4 41.75 -61.84 -9.93
CA SER A 4 40.69 -62.03 -8.93
C SER A 4 39.35 -61.48 -9.44
N THR A 5 38.32 -62.28 -9.21
CA THR A 5 36.91 -62.19 -9.62
C THR A 5 36.09 -61.22 -8.78
N ALA A 6 35.17 -60.50 -9.42
CA ALA A 6 34.15 -59.67 -8.78
C ALA A 6 32.99 -60.52 -8.22
N SER A 7 32.59 -60.25 -6.97
CA SER A 7 31.35 -60.72 -6.34
C SER A 7 30.75 -59.61 -5.48
N ALA A 8 29.42 -59.62 -5.40
CA ALA A 8 28.48 -58.59 -4.96
C ALA A 8 28.64 -58.09 -3.51
N ALA A 9 28.34 -56.79 -3.31
CA ALA A 9 27.91 -56.21 -2.03
C ALA A 9 26.88 -55.07 -2.28
N ASP A 10 25.64 -55.37 -1.90
CA ASP A 10 24.56 -54.54 -1.31
C ASP A 10 24.55 -52.99 -1.45
N PRO A 11 23.51 -52.36 -2.04
CA PRO A 11 23.28 -50.92 -1.94
C PRO A 11 22.23 -50.60 -0.87
N ALA A 12 22.56 -50.84 0.40
CA ALA A 12 21.76 -50.40 1.56
C ALA A 12 22.54 -49.35 2.39
N SER A 13 22.84 -48.19 1.79
CA SER A 13 23.35 -47.03 2.54
C SER A 13 23.18 -45.69 1.80
N THR A 14 21.94 -45.33 1.44
CA THR A 14 21.66 -43.93 1.11
C THR A 14 21.45 -43.14 2.40
N ASN A 15 22.47 -42.38 2.77
CA ASN A 15 22.49 -41.35 3.80
C ASN A 15 21.20 -40.52 3.84
N THR A 16 20.53 -40.58 4.98
CA THR A 16 19.42 -39.72 5.39
C THR A 16 19.96 -38.34 5.79
N GLU A 17 20.48 -37.56 4.86
CA GLU A 17 20.59 -36.11 5.09
C GLU A 17 19.18 -35.51 5.04
N ALA A 18 18.65 -35.13 6.20
CA ALA A 18 17.43 -34.36 6.29
C ALA A 18 17.63 -33.03 5.56
N ALA A 19 17.21 -32.96 4.29
CA ALA A 19 17.25 -31.75 3.50
C ALA A 19 16.50 -30.62 4.24
N LEU A 20 17.26 -29.69 4.80
CA LEU A 20 16.73 -28.54 5.52
C LEU A 20 15.74 -27.79 4.64
N LEU A 21 14.53 -27.55 5.15
CA LEU A 21 13.50 -26.78 4.45
C LEU A 21 14.06 -25.39 4.06
N PRO A 22 13.72 -24.86 2.88
CA PRO A 22 14.09 -23.49 2.51
C PRO A 22 13.69 -22.52 3.62
N ARG A 23 14.59 -21.61 4.05
CA ARG A 23 14.37 -20.71 5.21
C ARG A 23 13.00 -20.00 5.19
N GLY A 24 12.56 -19.55 4.01
CA GLY A 24 11.24 -18.91 3.85
C GLY A 24 10.04 -19.86 4.09
N LEU A 25 10.15 -21.14 3.72
CA LEU A 25 9.12 -22.14 3.98
C LEU A 25 9.08 -22.52 5.47
N GLY A 26 10.24 -22.66 6.10
CA GLY A 26 10.32 -22.89 7.54
C GLY A 26 9.63 -21.79 8.35
N LEU A 27 9.90 -20.52 8.04
CA LEU A 27 9.27 -19.38 8.70
C LEU A 27 7.75 -19.32 8.48
N ALA A 28 7.27 -19.60 7.26
CA ALA A 28 5.85 -19.58 6.95
C ALA A 28 5.08 -20.68 7.70
N LEU A 29 5.63 -21.90 7.74
CA LEU A 29 5.01 -23.03 8.47
C LEU A 29 5.09 -22.82 9.98
N ALA A 30 6.21 -22.29 10.50
CA ALA A 30 6.35 -21.97 11.92
C ALA A 30 5.36 -20.87 12.34
N GLY A 31 5.17 -19.83 11.53
CA GLY A 31 4.18 -18.78 11.79
C GLY A 31 2.75 -19.32 11.84
N LEU A 32 2.38 -20.21 10.91
CA LEU A 32 1.06 -20.86 10.93
C LEU A 32 0.89 -21.78 12.13
N LEU A 33 1.91 -22.54 12.50
CA LEU A 33 1.88 -23.41 13.67
C LEU A 33 1.77 -22.61 14.97
N LEU A 34 2.52 -21.50 15.10
CA LEU A 34 2.43 -20.62 16.26
C LEU A 34 1.05 -19.96 16.36
N LEU A 35 0.50 -19.51 15.24
CA LEU A 35 -0.86 -18.97 15.20
C LEU A 35 -1.88 -20.03 15.59
N TRP A 36 -1.73 -21.25 15.07
CA TRP A 36 -2.59 -22.39 15.40
C TRP A 36 -2.52 -22.73 16.90
N LEU A 37 -1.31 -22.85 17.46
CA LEU A 37 -1.08 -23.08 18.90
C LEU A 37 -1.68 -21.95 19.75
N ALA A 38 -1.49 -20.69 19.34
CA ALA A 38 -2.07 -19.55 20.03
C ALA A 38 -3.60 -19.63 20.04
N THR A 39 -4.23 -19.98 18.91
CA THR A 39 -5.69 -20.15 18.84
C THR A 39 -6.20 -21.36 19.60
N TRP A 40 -5.38 -22.41 19.70
CA TRP A 40 -5.71 -23.60 20.48
C TRP A 40 -5.66 -23.31 21.98
N LEU A 41 -4.64 -22.58 22.44
CA LEU A 41 -4.43 -22.19 23.84
C LEU A 41 -5.36 -21.06 24.30
N ALA A 42 -5.74 -20.15 23.41
CA ALA A 42 -6.63 -19.02 23.74
C ALA A 42 -8.01 -19.50 24.25
N GLY A 43 -8.52 -20.61 23.73
CA GLY A 43 -9.77 -21.23 24.19
C GLY A 43 -11.04 -20.36 24.04
N PRO A 44 -12.22 -20.90 24.40
CA PRO A 44 -13.49 -20.16 24.40
C PRO A 44 -13.56 -19.10 25.51
N ALA A 45 -12.84 -19.33 26.62
CA ALA A 45 -12.85 -18.45 27.79
C ALA A 45 -12.20 -17.08 27.53
N LEU A 46 -11.08 -17.03 26.79
CA LEU A 46 -10.46 -15.77 26.41
C LEU A 46 -11.32 -14.99 25.41
N LEU A 47 -11.94 -15.70 24.46
CA LEU A 47 -12.87 -15.10 23.51
C LEU A 47 -14.11 -14.53 24.22
N ALA A 48 -14.67 -15.26 25.19
CA ALA A 48 -15.76 -14.78 26.02
C ALA A 48 -15.34 -13.57 26.88
N ALA A 49 -14.13 -13.58 27.46
CA ALA A 49 -13.58 -12.44 28.20
C ALA A 49 -13.34 -11.19 27.32
N LEU A 50 -13.18 -11.38 26.01
CA LEU A 50 -13.08 -10.31 25.01
C LEU A 50 -14.43 -9.94 24.38
N GLY A 51 -15.53 -10.56 24.80
CA GLY A 51 -16.88 -10.32 24.27
C GLY A 51 -17.12 -10.91 22.87
N LEU A 52 -16.39 -11.96 22.48
CA LEU A 52 -16.36 -12.54 21.13
C LEU A 52 -16.72 -14.06 21.12
N PRO A 53 -17.86 -14.52 21.68
CA PRO A 53 -18.23 -15.93 21.64
C PRO A 53 -18.50 -16.37 20.20
N LEU A 54 -17.92 -17.49 19.77
CA LEU A 54 -18.17 -18.08 18.44
C LEU A 54 -19.23 -19.18 18.55
N ASP A 55 -20.13 -19.27 17.58
CA ASP A 55 -21.08 -20.36 17.43
C ASP A 55 -20.41 -21.63 16.85
N ALA A 56 -21.18 -22.73 16.73
CA ALA A 56 -20.70 -24.01 16.22
C ALA A 56 -20.13 -23.94 14.78
N HIS A 57 -20.50 -22.89 14.03
CA HIS A 57 -20.06 -22.62 12.67
C HIS A 57 -18.85 -21.67 12.59
N GLY A 58 -18.45 -21.06 13.71
CA GLY A 58 -17.34 -20.12 13.78
C GLY A 58 -17.73 -18.68 13.45
N HIS A 59 -18.99 -18.32 13.60
CA HIS A 59 -19.50 -16.96 13.55
C HIS A 59 -19.62 -16.39 14.97
N LEU A 60 -19.37 -15.09 15.13
CA LEU A 60 -19.61 -14.43 16.41
C LEU A 60 -21.11 -14.47 16.73
N GLN A 61 -21.46 -14.93 17.93
CA GLN A 61 -22.83 -15.07 18.38
C GLN A 61 -23.40 -13.68 18.67
N ALA A 62 -23.87 -12.99 17.62
CA ALA A 62 -24.63 -11.76 17.75
C ALA A 62 -25.99 -12.10 18.38
N HIS A 63 -26.36 -11.39 19.46
CA HIS A 63 -27.59 -11.58 20.22
C HIS A 63 -28.84 -11.70 19.32
N ALA A 64 -29.41 -12.91 19.19
CA ALA A 64 -30.78 -13.14 18.76
C ALA A 64 -31.33 -14.46 19.35
N PRO A 65 -32.60 -14.49 19.79
CA PRO A 65 -33.27 -15.68 20.33
C PRO A 65 -33.66 -16.65 19.20
N ALA A 66 -33.58 -17.95 19.48
CA ALA A 66 -33.99 -19.08 18.63
C ALA A 66 -33.21 -19.25 17.30
N VAL A 67 -32.39 -20.31 17.24
CA VAL A 67 -31.65 -20.75 16.04
C VAL A 67 -32.65 -20.98 14.89
N ALA A 68 -32.66 -20.06 13.93
CA ALA A 68 -33.22 -20.25 12.61
C ALA A 68 -32.49 -21.42 11.91
N ALA A 69 -33.18 -22.13 11.02
CA ALA A 69 -32.65 -23.30 10.34
C ALA A 69 -31.24 -23.07 9.74
N PRO A 70 -30.32 -24.05 9.81
CA PRO A 70 -28.91 -23.88 9.43
C PRO A 70 -28.68 -23.59 7.93
N PHE A 71 -29.68 -23.75 7.08
CA PHE A 71 -29.62 -23.52 5.63
C PHE A 71 -30.87 -22.80 5.14
N ALA A 72 -30.74 -22.05 4.04
CA ALA A 72 -31.86 -21.38 3.39
C ALA A 72 -32.85 -22.36 2.72
N ASP A 73 -32.37 -23.46 2.14
CA ASP A 73 -33.21 -24.46 1.48
C ASP A 73 -33.30 -25.77 2.28
N VAL A 74 -34.33 -25.86 3.11
CA VAL A 74 -34.61 -27.06 3.93
C VAL A 74 -35.57 -28.06 3.26
N ARG A 75 -35.91 -27.86 1.98
CA ARG A 75 -37.00 -28.60 1.35
C ARG A 75 -36.60 -30.06 1.09
N PRO A 76 -37.46 -31.04 1.48
CA PRO A 76 -37.25 -32.42 1.09
C PRO A 76 -37.64 -32.63 -0.38
N ARG A 77 -36.85 -33.42 -1.12
CA ARG A 77 -37.18 -33.91 -2.47
C ARG A 77 -36.78 -35.37 -2.58
N TRP A 78 -37.60 -36.19 -3.24
CA TRP A 78 -37.30 -37.62 -3.48
C TRP A 78 -36.92 -38.42 -2.22
N GLY A 79 -37.54 -38.09 -1.08
CA GLY A 79 -37.23 -38.74 0.21
C GLY A 79 -35.92 -38.30 0.85
N ILE A 80 -35.21 -37.32 0.30
CA ILE A 80 -33.96 -36.75 0.82
C ILE A 80 -34.27 -35.43 1.54
N PRO A 81 -33.98 -35.30 2.84
CA PRO A 81 -34.01 -34.01 3.54
C PRO A 81 -32.93 -33.05 3.02
N ASN A 82 -33.20 -31.75 2.95
CA ASN A 82 -32.27 -30.74 2.41
C ASN A 82 -31.70 -31.14 1.04
N ALA A 83 -32.57 -31.61 0.14
CA ALA A 83 -32.18 -32.44 -1.00
C ALA A 83 -31.12 -31.80 -1.90
N PHE A 84 -31.21 -30.49 -2.16
CA PHE A 84 -30.24 -29.82 -3.01
C PHE A 84 -28.87 -29.64 -2.34
N ASP A 85 -28.81 -29.43 -1.03
CA ASP A 85 -27.53 -29.37 -0.31
C ASP A 85 -26.86 -30.76 -0.21
N VAL A 86 -27.65 -31.83 -0.11
CA VAL A 86 -27.15 -33.21 -0.19
C VAL A 86 -26.67 -33.55 -1.60
N LEU A 87 -27.48 -33.32 -2.63
CA LEU A 87 -27.19 -33.75 -4.01
C LEU A 87 -26.10 -32.90 -4.68
N SER A 88 -25.98 -31.62 -4.31
CA SER A 88 -24.93 -30.72 -4.83
C SER A 88 -23.51 -31.15 -4.42
N ASN A 89 -23.36 -32.16 -3.56
CA ASN A 89 -22.07 -32.77 -3.23
C ASN A 89 -21.59 -33.81 -4.26
N LEU A 90 -22.47 -34.36 -5.10
CA LEU A 90 -22.11 -35.36 -6.11
C LEU A 90 -20.93 -34.96 -7.03
N PRO A 91 -20.79 -33.69 -7.47
CA PRO A 91 -19.65 -33.26 -8.26
C PRO A 91 -18.30 -33.44 -7.58
N PHE A 92 -18.20 -33.38 -6.24
CA PHE A 92 -16.97 -33.69 -5.53
C PHE A 92 -16.60 -35.17 -5.68
N ALA A 93 -17.57 -36.08 -5.54
CA ALA A 93 -17.35 -37.50 -5.75
C ALA A 93 -16.95 -37.82 -7.19
N LEU A 94 -17.62 -37.22 -8.17
CA LEU A 94 -17.27 -37.38 -9.59
C LEU A 94 -15.85 -36.89 -9.88
N ALA A 95 -15.47 -35.71 -9.37
CA ALA A 95 -14.14 -35.17 -9.55
C ALA A 95 -13.06 -36.01 -8.84
N GLY A 96 -13.34 -36.52 -7.65
CA GLY A 96 -12.47 -37.41 -6.89
C GLY A 96 -12.22 -38.74 -7.60
N LEU A 97 -13.28 -39.43 -8.03
CA LEU A 97 -13.19 -40.68 -8.78
C LEU A 97 -12.45 -40.49 -10.11
N TRP A 98 -12.79 -39.43 -10.85
CA TRP A 98 -12.15 -39.13 -12.13
C TRP A 98 -10.66 -38.85 -11.95
N GLY A 99 -10.29 -38.09 -10.92
CA GLY A 99 -8.89 -37.79 -10.60
C GLY A 99 -8.09 -39.04 -10.22
N LEU A 100 -8.62 -39.89 -9.34
CA LEU A 100 -7.97 -41.14 -8.95
C LEU A 100 -7.82 -42.10 -10.12
N ALA A 101 -8.83 -42.25 -10.97
CA ALA A 101 -8.76 -43.05 -12.19
C ALA A 101 -7.67 -42.52 -13.15
N ARG A 102 -7.62 -41.21 -13.34
CA ARG A 102 -6.62 -40.57 -14.20
C ARG A 102 -5.19 -40.72 -13.70
N LEU A 103 -4.99 -40.76 -12.38
CA LEU A 103 -3.67 -40.99 -11.77
C LEU A 103 -3.14 -42.41 -12.00
N ARG A 104 -4.01 -43.43 -12.14
CA ARG A 104 -3.59 -44.81 -12.43
C ARG A 104 -2.91 -44.93 -13.79
N ALA A 105 -3.35 -44.14 -14.77
CA ALA A 105 -2.83 -44.13 -16.12
C ALA A 105 -1.62 -43.19 -16.33
N ARG A 106 -1.03 -42.61 -15.27
CA ARG A 106 -0.01 -41.55 -15.39
C ARG A 106 1.21 -41.78 -14.49
N THR A 107 2.38 -41.53 -15.05
CA THR A 107 3.66 -41.56 -14.33
C THR A 107 4.03 -40.17 -13.82
N LEU A 108 3.72 -39.89 -12.55
CA LEU A 108 4.13 -38.67 -11.84
C LEU A 108 5.21 -38.98 -10.79
N PRO A 109 6.06 -37.99 -10.39
CA PRO A 109 6.94 -38.10 -9.23
C PRO A 109 6.17 -38.57 -8.00
N ALA A 110 6.77 -39.46 -7.20
CA ALA A 110 6.07 -40.13 -6.10
C ALA A 110 5.43 -39.15 -5.10
N ALA A 111 6.11 -38.05 -4.77
CA ALA A 111 5.60 -37.01 -3.88
C ALA A 111 4.37 -36.29 -4.46
N THR A 112 4.44 -35.86 -5.72
CA THR A 112 3.33 -35.20 -6.44
C THR A 112 2.14 -36.15 -6.62
N ARG A 113 2.41 -37.43 -6.92
CA ARG A 113 1.37 -38.46 -7.04
C ARG A 113 0.63 -38.64 -5.72
N ARG A 114 1.35 -38.76 -4.60
CA ARG A 114 0.75 -38.88 -3.26
C ARG A 114 -0.08 -37.65 -2.90
N ALA A 115 0.42 -36.44 -3.15
CA ALA A 115 -0.34 -35.22 -2.93
C ALA A 115 -1.65 -35.17 -3.75
N ALA A 116 -1.59 -35.56 -5.02
CA ALA A 116 -2.78 -35.65 -5.88
C ALA A 116 -3.77 -36.74 -5.42
N GLN A 117 -3.27 -37.90 -5.00
CA GLN A 117 -4.08 -38.99 -4.45
C GLN A 117 -4.82 -38.53 -3.20
N VAL A 118 -4.13 -37.87 -2.27
CA VAL A 118 -4.76 -37.34 -1.05
C VAL A 118 -5.77 -36.24 -1.38
N PHE A 119 -5.47 -35.35 -2.33
CA PHE A 119 -6.43 -34.35 -2.78
C PHE A 119 -7.73 -34.98 -3.30
N PHE A 120 -7.64 -35.91 -4.26
CA PHE A 120 -8.82 -36.53 -4.86
C PHE A 120 -9.56 -37.49 -3.91
N ALA A 121 -8.84 -38.21 -3.06
CA ALA A 121 -9.45 -38.99 -1.97
C ALA A 121 -10.16 -38.07 -0.97
N GLY A 122 -9.56 -36.91 -0.68
CA GLY A 122 -10.16 -35.85 0.14
C GLY A 122 -11.48 -35.37 -0.44
N LEU A 123 -11.58 -35.13 -1.76
CA LEU A 123 -12.85 -34.75 -2.39
C LEU A 123 -13.96 -35.82 -2.21
N LEU A 124 -13.60 -37.10 -2.26
CA LEU A 124 -14.55 -38.18 -1.97
C LEU A 124 -15.02 -38.14 -0.51
N LEU A 125 -14.09 -37.95 0.42
CA LEU A 125 -14.40 -37.85 1.84
C LEU A 125 -15.21 -36.60 2.16
N THR A 126 -14.93 -35.46 1.52
CA THR A 126 -15.75 -34.24 1.60
C THR A 126 -17.15 -34.49 1.07
N SER A 127 -17.29 -35.16 -0.08
CA SER A 127 -18.62 -35.50 -0.62
C SER A 127 -19.44 -36.34 0.35
N LEU A 128 -18.83 -37.34 1.00
CA LEU A 128 -19.51 -38.22 1.94
C LEU A 128 -19.83 -37.51 3.26
N GLY A 129 -18.85 -36.79 3.83
CA GLY A 129 -19.01 -36.05 5.07
C GLY A 129 -20.03 -34.92 4.97
N SER A 130 -19.94 -34.12 3.90
CA SER A 130 -20.87 -33.02 3.64
C SER A 130 -22.28 -33.53 3.35
N ALA A 131 -22.44 -34.57 2.51
CA ALA A 131 -23.76 -35.16 2.26
C ALA A 131 -24.39 -35.73 3.55
N TRP A 132 -23.59 -36.38 4.41
CA TRP A 132 -24.06 -36.91 5.69
C TRP A 132 -24.49 -35.81 6.68
N TYR A 133 -23.74 -34.71 6.73
CA TYR A 133 -24.07 -33.53 7.51
C TYR A 133 -25.36 -32.85 7.01
N HIS A 134 -25.49 -32.63 5.70
CA HIS A 134 -26.69 -32.00 5.14
C HIS A 134 -27.94 -32.89 5.25
N TRP A 135 -27.77 -34.22 5.25
CA TRP A 135 -28.88 -35.14 5.43
C TRP A 135 -29.58 -34.99 6.79
N ALA A 136 -28.80 -34.80 7.87
CA ALA A 136 -29.35 -34.42 9.16
C ALA A 136 -28.31 -33.61 9.94
N PRO A 137 -28.44 -32.28 10.03
CA PRO A 137 -27.40 -31.42 10.61
C PRO A 137 -27.27 -31.61 12.12
N ASP A 138 -26.07 -31.99 12.56
CA ASP A 138 -25.68 -32.01 13.97
C ASP A 138 -24.18 -31.73 14.11
N ALA A 139 -23.73 -31.46 15.33
CA ALA A 139 -22.34 -31.11 15.61
C ALA A 139 -21.37 -32.24 15.22
N GLY A 140 -21.70 -33.50 15.52
CA GLY A 140 -20.85 -34.65 15.23
C GLY A 140 -20.65 -34.86 13.73
N ARG A 141 -21.72 -34.72 12.94
CA ARG A 141 -21.63 -34.81 11.48
C ARG A 141 -20.94 -33.61 10.84
N LEU A 142 -21.05 -32.42 11.44
CA LEU A 142 -20.27 -31.26 11.02
C LEU A 142 -18.76 -31.50 11.20
N ALA A 143 -18.35 -32.20 12.27
CA ALA A 143 -16.96 -32.63 12.42
C ALA A 143 -16.57 -33.64 11.31
N GLY A 144 -17.48 -34.56 10.94
CA GLY A 144 -17.31 -35.46 9.80
C GLY A 144 -17.08 -34.74 8.46
N ASP A 145 -17.85 -33.69 8.19
CA ASP A 145 -17.67 -32.84 7.01
C ASP A 145 -16.29 -32.14 7.02
N ARG A 146 -15.93 -31.52 8.15
CA ARG A 146 -14.62 -30.88 8.34
C ARG A 146 -13.46 -31.86 8.16
N LEU A 147 -13.58 -33.10 8.63
CA LEU A 147 -12.57 -34.13 8.43
C LEU A 147 -12.35 -34.45 6.95
N GLY A 148 -13.43 -34.57 6.17
CA GLY A 148 -13.33 -34.74 4.72
C GLY A 148 -12.60 -33.57 4.06
N MET A 149 -13.00 -32.33 4.37
CA MET A 149 -12.33 -31.12 3.87
C MET A 149 -10.86 -31.03 4.27
N ALA A 150 -10.50 -31.43 5.49
CA ALA A 150 -9.12 -31.40 5.99
C ALA A 150 -8.17 -32.22 5.09
N VAL A 151 -8.63 -33.40 4.65
CA VAL A 151 -7.87 -34.26 3.73
C VAL A 151 -7.69 -33.60 2.37
N ALA A 152 -8.77 -32.99 1.83
CA ALA A 152 -8.69 -32.26 0.56
C ALA A 152 -7.73 -31.07 0.64
N PHE A 153 -7.79 -30.28 1.73
CA PHE A 153 -6.88 -29.14 1.94
C PHE A 153 -5.42 -29.58 2.08
N ALA A 154 -5.14 -30.64 2.83
CA ALA A 154 -3.79 -31.17 2.96
C ALA A 154 -3.19 -31.59 1.60
N GLY A 155 -4.00 -32.26 0.77
CA GLY A 155 -3.62 -32.60 -0.60
C GLY A 155 -3.35 -31.36 -1.48
N ALA A 156 -4.22 -30.34 -1.38
CA ALA A 156 -4.07 -29.09 -2.13
C ALA A 156 -2.80 -28.31 -1.73
N TRP A 157 -2.50 -28.21 -0.43
CA TRP A 157 -1.28 -27.57 0.07
C TRP A 157 -0.04 -28.30 -0.46
N ALA A 158 -0.03 -29.62 -0.35
CA ALA A 158 1.07 -30.45 -0.82
C ALA A 158 1.30 -30.34 -2.33
N LEU A 159 0.23 -30.22 -3.14
CA LEU A 159 0.33 -29.96 -4.58
C LEU A 159 0.94 -28.59 -4.89
N VAL A 160 0.59 -27.55 -4.13
CA VAL A 160 1.16 -26.20 -4.31
C VAL A 160 2.63 -26.18 -3.92
N VAL A 161 3.03 -26.89 -2.85
CA VAL A 161 4.43 -27.09 -2.47
C VAL A 161 5.21 -27.78 -3.60
N ALA A 162 4.64 -28.83 -4.18
CA ALA A 162 5.24 -29.54 -5.31
C ALA A 162 5.39 -28.65 -6.57
N GLU A 163 4.43 -27.74 -6.80
CA GLU A 163 4.44 -26.84 -7.97
C GLU A 163 5.38 -25.64 -7.81
N ARG A 164 5.50 -25.07 -6.61
CA ARG A 164 6.08 -23.73 -6.38
C ARG A 164 7.31 -23.67 -5.48
N LEU A 165 7.60 -24.74 -4.73
CA LEU A 165 8.65 -24.74 -3.71
C LEU A 165 9.67 -25.85 -3.92
N THR A 166 9.40 -27.05 -3.43
CA THR A 166 10.34 -28.18 -3.50
C THR A 166 9.60 -29.50 -3.25
N LEU A 167 9.97 -30.54 -4.00
CA LEU A 167 9.42 -31.89 -3.84
C LEU A 167 9.76 -32.51 -2.48
N ALA A 168 10.90 -32.15 -1.88
CA ALA A 168 11.34 -32.67 -0.59
C ALA A 168 10.39 -32.27 0.56
N ALA A 169 9.78 -31.07 0.46
CA ALA A 169 8.89 -30.55 1.49
C ALA A 169 7.43 -31.05 1.36
N VAL A 170 7.08 -31.74 0.28
CA VAL A 170 5.71 -32.20 0.05
C VAL A 170 5.26 -33.17 1.14
N ARG A 171 6.11 -34.14 1.50
CA ARG A 171 5.80 -35.14 2.52
C ARG A 171 5.60 -34.52 3.91
N PRO A 172 6.53 -33.71 4.48
CA PRO A 172 6.33 -33.13 5.80
C PRO A 172 5.14 -32.15 5.84
N VAL A 173 4.92 -31.34 4.77
CA VAL A 173 3.76 -30.43 4.72
C VAL A 173 2.44 -31.21 4.65
N LEU A 174 2.37 -32.27 3.85
CA LEU A 174 1.18 -33.10 3.73
C LEU A 174 0.81 -33.74 5.08
N TRP A 175 1.77 -34.36 5.76
CA TRP A 175 1.52 -34.98 7.07
C TRP A 175 1.20 -33.97 8.16
N GLY A 176 1.90 -32.82 8.18
CA GLY A 176 1.60 -31.74 9.11
C GLY A 176 0.19 -31.18 8.90
N ALA A 177 -0.21 -30.94 7.65
CA ALA A 177 -1.54 -30.44 7.33
C ALA A 177 -2.65 -31.47 7.64
N LEU A 178 -2.41 -32.76 7.39
CA LEU A 178 -3.35 -33.82 7.78
C LEU A 178 -3.54 -33.88 9.29
N LEU A 179 -2.44 -33.85 10.07
CA LEU A 179 -2.49 -33.88 11.52
C LEU A 179 -3.24 -32.66 12.08
N LEU A 180 -2.79 -31.45 11.72
CA LEU A 180 -3.39 -30.21 12.20
C LEU A 180 -4.84 -30.09 11.75
N GLY A 181 -5.15 -30.43 10.49
CA GLY A 181 -6.50 -30.40 9.97
C GLY A 181 -7.44 -31.38 10.66
N THR A 182 -6.98 -32.61 10.94
CA THR A 182 -7.77 -33.63 11.63
C THR A 182 -8.05 -33.22 13.08
N VAL A 183 -7.01 -32.80 13.80
CA VAL A 183 -7.16 -32.32 15.19
C VAL A 183 -8.12 -31.14 15.22
N SER A 184 -7.95 -30.16 14.33
CA SER A 184 -8.80 -28.97 14.28
C SER A 184 -10.25 -29.25 13.88
N ALA A 185 -10.49 -30.24 13.03
CA ALA A 185 -11.84 -30.61 12.60
C ALA A 185 -12.66 -31.23 13.74
N ALA A 186 -12.01 -32.02 14.60
CA ALA A 186 -12.63 -32.72 15.71
C ALA A 186 -12.65 -31.90 17.02
N TRP A 187 -11.68 -31.01 17.23
CA TRP A 187 -11.52 -30.24 18.47
C TRP A 187 -12.78 -29.51 18.97
N PRO A 188 -13.62 -28.91 18.10
CA PRO A 188 -14.83 -28.24 18.54
C PRO A 188 -15.83 -29.16 19.27
N GLN A 189 -15.76 -30.47 19.08
CA GLN A 189 -16.61 -31.43 19.81
C GLN A 189 -16.22 -31.59 21.28
N VAL A 190 -14.99 -31.24 21.63
CA VAL A 190 -14.44 -31.43 22.98
C VAL A 190 -14.54 -30.15 23.80
N ASP A 191 -14.18 -29.02 23.20
CA ASP A 191 -13.99 -27.74 23.90
C ASP A 191 -14.77 -26.58 23.26
N GLY A 192 -15.55 -26.82 22.19
CA GLY A 192 -16.27 -25.76 21.46
C GLY A 192 -15.37 -24.77 20.70
N ASN A 193 -14.03 -24.86 20.83
CA ASN A 193 -13.10 -23.95 20.19
C ASN A 193 -12.89 -24.27 18.69
N VAL A 194 -13.45 -23.42 17.83
CA VAL A 194 -13.37 -23.50 16.36
C VAL A 194 -12.22 -22.72 15.73
N LEU A 195 -11.48 -21.91 16.50
CA LEU A 195 -10.39 -21.08 15.96
C LEU A 195 -9.23 -21.89 15.33
N PRO A 196 -8.79 -23.04 15.89
CA PRO A 196 -7.77 -23.87 15.25
C PRO A 196 -8.18 -24.29 13.83
N TRP A 197 -9.47 -24.57 13.61
CA TRP A 197 -10.01 -24.89 12.29
C TRP A 197 -9.95 -23.70 11.34
N ALA A 198 -10.29 -22.50 11.82
CA ALA A 198 -10.18 -21.27 11.04
C ALA A 198 -8.73 -21.01 10.59
N VAL A 199 -7.73 -21.29 11.43
CA VAL A 199 -6.31 -21.16 11.06
C VAL A 199 -5.93 -22.16 9.96
N VAL A 200 -6.36 -23.42 10.05
CA VAL A 200 -6.11 -24.41 8.99
C VAL A 200 -6.76 -23.98 7.67
N GLN A 201 -8.01 -23.51 7.72
CA GLN A 201 -8.76 -23.12 6.54
C GLN A 201 -8.21 -21.83 5.90
N TYR A 202 -8.16 -20.73 6.65
CA TYR A 202 -7.81 -19.41 6.12
C TYR A 202 -6.28 -19.19 6.08
N GLY A 203 -5.55 -19.65 7.09
CA GLY A 203 -4.09 -19.63 7.08
C GLY A 203 -3.51 -20.46 5.93
N GLY A 204 -4.19 -21.54 5.54
CA GLY A 204 -3.85 -22.33 4.37
C GLY A 204 -3.99 -21.62 3.04
N ILE A 205 -5.04 -20.82 2.90
CA ILE A 205 -5.21 -19.97 1.71
C ILE A 205 -4.08 -18.93 1.67
N GLY A 206 -3.78 -18.31 2.82
CA GLY A 206 -2.64 -17.40 2.96
C GLY A 206 -1.32 -18.04 2.53
N PHE A 207 -1.08 -19.29 2.95
CA PHE A 207 0.06 -20.09 2.53
C PHE A 207 0.10 -20.33 1.01
N ILE A 208 -1.03 -20.74 0.42
CA ILE A 208 -1.13 -21.00 -1.03
C ILE A 208 -0.86 -19.71 -1.82
N VAL A 209 -1.41 -18.57 -1.39
CA VAL A 209 -1.18 -17.25 -2.02
C VAL A 209 0.30 -16.85 -1.91
N TRP A 210 0.89 -17.02 -0.74
CA TRP A 210 2.31 -16.77 -0.51
C TRP A 210 3.20 -17.66 -1.41
N ALA A 211 2.87 -18.94 -1.55
CA ALA A 211 3.57 -19.88 -2.42
C ALA A 211 3.38 -19.55 -3.91
N TRP A 212 2.19 -19.11 -4.31
CA TRP A 212 1.85 -18.81 -5.71
C TRP A 212 2.72 -17.72 -6.34
N ARG A 213 3.21 -16.76 -5.54
CA ARG A 213 4.10 -15.68 -5.99
C ARG A 213 5.50 -16.14 -6.43
N ARG A 214 5.83 -17.42 -6.25
CA ARG A 214 7.13 -18.00 -6.62
C ARG A 214 7.13 -18.61 -8.02
N PRO A 215 8.30 -18.65 -8.69
CA PRO A 215 8.44 -19.37 -9.95
C PRO A 215 8.11 -20.85 -9.77
N LYS A 216 7.73 -21.52 -10.86
CA LYS A 216 7.46 -22.96 -10.86
C LYS A 216 8.76 -23.74 -10.68
N VAL A 217 8.69 -24.85 -9.95
CA VAL A 217 9.81 -25.78 -9.79
C VAL A 217 10.07 -26.52 -11.11
N PRO A 218 11.32 -26.84 -11.48
CA PRO A 218 11.60 -27.73 -12.60
C PRO A 218 10.84 -29.06 -12.45
N GLY A 219 10.12 -29.48 -13.49
CA GLY A 219 9.29 -30.69 -13.45
C GLY A 219 7.91 -30.54 -12.78
N ALA A 220 7.48 -29.30 -12.47
CA ALA A 220 6.16 -29.02 -11.92
C ALA A 220 5.01 -29.46 -12.86
N LEU A 221 3.87 -29.80 -12.26
CA LEU A 221 2.67 -30.31 -12.94
C LEU A 221 2.02 -29.26 -13.87
N GLY A 222 2.33 -27.98 -13.67
CA GLY A 222 1.74 -26.87 -14.42
C GLY A 222 0.36 -26.49 -13.88
N LEU A 223 0.16 -26.68 -12.57
CA LEU A 223 -1.07 -26.36 -11.85
C LEU A 223 -1.39 -24.85 -11.94
N ARG A 224 -2.62 -24.55 -12.37
CA ARG A 224 -3.17 -23.18 -12.38
C ARG A 224 -3.69 -22.82 -10.98
N VAL A 225 -2.78 -22.57 -10.05
CA VAL A 225 -3.09 -22.26 -8.63
C VAL A 225 -4.11 -21.13 -8.48
N GLY A 226 -4.00 -20.06 -9.28
CA GLY A 226 -4.97 -18.96 -9.26
C GLY A 226 -6.41 -19.36 -9.60
N ALA A 227 -6.61 -20.38 -10.45
CA ALA A 227 -7.96 -20.88 -10.77
C ALA A 227 -8.56 -21.69 -9.62
N VAL A 228 -7.73 -22.45 -8.88
CA VAL A 228 -8.15 -23.15 -7.65
C VAL A 228 -8.58 -22.14 -6.59
N LEU A 229 -7.80 -21.07 -6.40
CA LEU A 229 -8.13 -19.99 -5.46
C LEU A 229 -9.41 -19.23 -5.85
N ALA A 230 -9.61 -18.93 -7.14
CA ALA A 230 -10.79 -18.24 -7.61
C ALA A 230 -12.08 -19.06 -7.40
N ALA A 231 -12.03 -20.38 -7.68
CA ALA A 231 -13.16 -21.28 -7.45
C ALA A 231 -13.53 -21.36 -5.96
N TYR A 232 -12.52 -21.43 -5.08
CA TYR A 232 -12.74 -21.41 -3.63
C TYR A 232 -13.34 -20.08 -3.14
N LEU A 233 -12.81 -18.95 -3.62
CA LEU A 233 -13.33 -17.62 -3.26
C LEU A 233 -14.79 -17.46 -3.70
N LEU A 234 -15.13 -17.92 -4.91
CA LEU A 234 -16.50 -17.94 -5.39
C LEU A 234 -17.40 -18.79 -4.48
N ALA A 235 -16.97 -19.98 -4.07
CA ALA A 235 -17.73 -20.82 -3.14
C ALA A 235 -18.00 -20.10 -1.81
N LYS A 236 -17.01 -19.40 -1.26
CA LYS A 236 -17.19 -18.62 -0.01
C LYS A 236 -18.15 -17.44 -0.17
N LEU A 237 -18.11 -16.73 -1.30
CA LEU A 237 -19.06 -15.65 -1.58
C LEU A 237 -20.50 -16.17 -1.69
N LEU A 238 -20.69 -17.33 -2.33
CA LEU A 238 -22.00 -17.98 -2.45
C LEU A 238 -22.53 -18.44 -1.08
N GLU A 239 -21.65 -18.99 -0.23
CA GLU A 239 -21.98 -19.39 1.14
C GLU A 239 -22.43 -18.19 2.01
N MET A 240 -21.72 -17.06 1.92
CA MET A 240 -22.06 -15.85 2.69
C MET A 240 -23.40 -15.22 2.28
N ASN A 241 -23.92 -15.56 1.10
CA ASN A 241 -25.16 -15.00 0.56
C ASN A 241 -26.25 -16.06 0.40
N ASP A 242 -26.25 -17.11 1.23
CA ASP A 242 -27.14 -18.26 1.07
C ASP A 242 -28.63 -17.88 0.95
N PHE A 243 -29.16 -17.18 1.97
CA PHE A 243 -30.55 -16.72 2.01
C PHE A 243 -30.85 -15.67 0.94
N ALA A 244 -29.96 -14.71 0.73
CA ALA A 244 -30.13 -13.65 -0.26
C ALA A 244 -30.23 -14.20 -1.69
N LEU A 245 -29.41 -15.21 -2.03
CA LEU A 245 -29.46 -15.88 -3.32
C LEU A 245 -30.69 -16.77 -3.46
N PHE A 246 -31.10 -17.44 -2.37
CA PHE A 246 -32.32 -18.22 -2.39
C PHE A 246 -33.55 -17.36 -2.67
N GLU A 247 -33.66 -16.19 -2.04
CA GLU A 247 -34.75 -15.25 -2.32
C GLU A 247 -34.65 -14.66 -3.74
N ALA A 248 -33.46 -14.21 -4.15
CA ALA A 248 -33.25 -13.60 -5.48
C ALA A 248 -33.54 -14.55 -6.65
N THR A 249 -33.37 -15.86 -6.45
CA THR A 249 -33.66 -16.90 -7.46
C THR A 249 -35.10 -17.38 -7.42
N GLY A 250 -35.99 -16.71 -6.67
CA GLY A 250 -37.37 -17.13 -6.53
C GLY A 250 -37.50 -18.46 -5.79
N GLN A 251 -36.63 -18.69 -4.80
CA GLN A 251 -36.52 -19.92 -4.00
C GLN A 251 -36.23 -21.18 -4.85
N THR A 252 -35.53 -21.04 -5.98
CA THR A 252 -35.20 -22.19 -6.83
C THR A 252 -33.90 -22.86 -6.42
N VAL A 253 -32.85 -22.10 -6.08
CA VAL A 253 -31.53 -22.63 -5.69
C VAL A 253 -30.90 -21.77 -4.58
N SER A 254 -30.38 -22.40 -3.54
CA SER A 254 -29.70 -21.73 -2.43
C SER A 254 -28.24 -21.39 -2.76
N GLY A 255 -27.69 -20.36 -2.11
CA GLY A 255 -26.27 -20.05 -2.25
C GLY A 255 -25.38 -21.20 -1.74
N HIS A 256 -25.84 -21.95 -0.75
CA HIS A 256 -25.14 -23.10 -0.19
C HIS A 256 -25.04 -24.27 -1.18
N SER A 257 -26.11 -24.58 -1.92
CA SER A 257 -26.05 -25.56 -3.01
C SER A 257 -25.09 -25.12 -4.13
N LEU A 258 -25.10 -23.84 -4.49
CA LEU A 258 -24.15 -23.28 -5.47
C LEU A 258 -22.70 -23.31 -4.98
N LYS A 259 -22.48 -23.17 -3.66
CA LYS A 259 -21.15 -23.25 -3.06
C LYS A 259 -20.49 -24.59 -3.32
N HIS A 260 -21.23 -25.70 -3.21
CA HIS A 260 -20.69 -27.05 -3.43
C HIS A 260 -20.26 -27.23 -4.88
N LEU A 261 -21.06 -26.71 -5.83
CA LEU A 261 -20.70 -26.71 -7.25
C LEU A 261 -19.42 -25.89 -7.49
N ALA A 262 -19.36 -24.66 -6.99
CA ALA A 262 -18.21 -23.78 -7.14
C ALA A 262 -16.93 -24.37 -6.51
N ALA A 263 -17.05 -24.98 -5.33
CA ALA A 263 -15.94 -25.65 -4.67
C ALA A 263 -15.48 -26.91 -5.43
N ALA A 264 -16.39 -27.69 -6.02
CA ALA A 264 -16.03 -28.85 -6.84
C ALA A 264 -15.28 -28.44 -8.12
N LEU A 265 -15.58 -27.27 -8.70
CA LEU A 265 -14.84 -26.73 -9.85
C LEU A 265 -13.35 -26.49 -9.55
N ALA A 266 -12.96 -26.35 -8.27
CA ALA A 266 -11.56 -26.23 -7.86
C ALA A 266 -10.73 -27.49 -8.21
N ALA A 267 -11.38 -28.63 -8.48
CA ALA A 267 -10.73 -29.84 -8.95
C ALA A 267 -10.33 -29.80 -10.43
N LEU A 268 -11.01 -29.00 -11.28
CA LEU A 268 -10.76 -28.96 -12.73
C LEU A 268 -9.33 -28.48 -13.07
N PRO A 269 -8.76 -27.42 -12.45
CA PRO A 269 -7.37 -27.05 -12.67
C PRO A 269 -6.37 -28.17 -12.32
N VAL A 270 -6.68 -28.97 -11.30
CA VAL A 270 -5.85 -30.11 -10.87
C VAL A 270 -5.96 -31.26 -11.87
N LEU A 271 -7.18 -31.63 -12.27
CA LEU A 271 -7.47 -32.63 -13.30
C LEU A 271 -6.80 -32.29 -14.63
N ALA A 272 -6.89 -31.03 -15.04
CA ALA A 272 -6.26 -30.53 -16.26
C ALA A 272 -4.72 -30.60 -16.18
N ALA A 273 -4.14 -30.30 -15.01
CA ALA A 273 -2.70 -30.38 -14.79
C ALA A 273 -2.20 -31.84 -14.84
N VAL A 274 -2.92 -32.77 -14.18
CA VAL A 274 -2.65 -34.23 -14.27
C VAL A 274 -2.85 -34.77 -15.70
N GLY A 275 -3.68 -34.11 -16.50
CA GLY A 275 -4.06 -34.53 -17.83
C GLY A 275 -3.08 -34.26 -18.96
N ARG A 276 -2.15 -33.33 -18.80
CA ARG A 276 -1.21 -32.94 -19.85
C ARG A 276 -0.18 -34.06 -20.11
N ALA A 277 0.24 -34.23 -21.37
CA ALA A 277 1.20 -35.25 -21.82
C ALA A 277 2.55 -35.16 -21.05
N PRO A 278 3.32 -36.26 -20.94
CA PRO A 278 4.54 -36.27 -20.13
C PRO A 278 5.55 -35.22 -20.61
N LEU A 279 6.19 -34.57 -19.64
CA LEU A 279 7.30 -33.65 -19.84
C LEU A 279 8.39 -34.37 -20.64
N ARG A 280 8.67 -33.94 -21.88
CA ARG A 280 9.98 -34.19 -22.48
C ARG A 280 11.02 -33.69 -21.48
N GLN A 281 11.99 -34.55 -21.18
CA GLN A 281 13.17 -34.21 -20.42
C GLN A 281 13.77 -32.94 -21.03
N ASN A 282 13.80 -31.85 -20.27
CA ASN A 282 14.70 -30.74 -20.55
C ASN A 282 16.11 -31.19 -20.15
N ALA A 283 16.68 -32.07 -20.97
CA ALA A 283 18.11 -32.22 -21.10
C ALA A 283 18.48 -31.66 -22.49
N ALA A 284 19.58 -30.90 -22.54
CA ALA A 284 20.09 -30.15 -23.69
C ALA A 284 19.33 -28.85 -24.03
N GLY A 285 19.52 -27.86 -23.15
CA GLY A 285 19.47 -26.46 -23.50
C GLY A 285 20.65 -25.75 -22.86
N ALA A 286 21.85 -26.00 -23.38
CA ALA A 286 23.00 -25.12 -23.18
C ALA A 286 22.66 -23.75 -23.79
N GLY A 287 21.88 -22.97 -23.07
CA GLY A 287 21.58 -21.58 -23.38
C GLY A 287 22.48 -20.72 -22.51
N THR A 288 23.61 -20.31 -23.08
CA THR A 288 24.36 -19.07 -22.83
C THR A 288 24.00 -18.28 -21.56
N PRO A 289 24.98 -17.88 -20.73
CA PRO A 289 24.74 -16.91 -19.66
C PRO A 289 24.02 -15.72 -20.28
N ARG A 290 22.86 -15.35 -19.72
CA ARG A 290 22.21 -14.08 -20.07
C ARG A 290 23.19 -12.99 -19.70
N ALA A 291 23.92 -12.50 -20.70
CA ALA A 291 24.59 -11.23 -20.64
C ALA A 291 23.57 -10.20 -20.17
N HIS A 292 23.89 -9.53 -19.07
CA HIS A 292 23.35 -8.23 -18.76
C HIS A 292 23.43 -7.40 -20.05
N ARG A 293 22.29 -7.07 -20.65
CA ARG A 293 22.28 -6.07 -21.71
C ARG A 293 22.64 -4.73 -21.05
N PRO A 294 23.73 -4.07 -21.45
CA PRO A 294 23.97 -2.69 -21.09
C PRO A 294 22.82 -1.87 -21.67
N TRP A 295 22.20 -1.08 -20.83
CA TRP A 295 21.27 -0.02 -21.19
C TRP A 295 22.09 1.15 -21.74
N ALA A 296 22.71 0.96 -22.90
CA ALA A 296 23.43 2.00 -23.60
C ALA A 296 23.04 1.97 -25.09
N ARG A 297 22.66 3.15 -25.58
CA ARG A 297 22.38 3.52 -26.98
C ARG A 297 20.99 3.14 -27.54
N ALA A 298 20.03 4.01 -27.24
CA ALA A 298 19.00 4.40 -28.20
C ALA A 298 18.61 5.86 -27.94
N GLY A 299 19.00 6.77 -28.85
CA GLY A 299 18.49 8.15 -28.87
C GLY A 299 19.47 9.26 -28.52
N LEU A 300 20.71 9.24 -29.03
CA LEU A 300 21.47 10.46 -29.28
C LEU A 300 21.36 10.76 -30.78
N GLN A 301 20.24 11.38 -31.15
CA GLN A 301 20.14 12.14 -32.39
C GLN A 301 20.32 13.61 -32.00
N ASP A 302 21.51 14.10 -32.32
CA ASP A 302 21.83 15.47 -32.73
C ASP A 302 20.86 16.58 -32.29
N GLN A 303 21.12 17.13 -31.10
CA GLN A 303 20.71 18.49 -30.77
C GLN A 303 21.96 19.27 -30.36
N THR A 304 22.56 19.91 -31.35
CA THR A 304 23.49 21.02 -31.17
C THR A 304 22.76 22.19 -30.49
N MET A 305 22.76 22.19 -29.15
CA MET A 305 22.22 23.30 -28.36
C MET A 305 23.29 24.39 -28.22
N ARG A 306 22.97 25.54 -28.83
CA ARG A 306 23.67 26.81 -28.80
C ARG A 306 24.12 27.20 -27.38
N THR A 307 25.42 27.41 -27.24
CA THR A 307 26.05 28.05 -26.08
C THR A 307 25.91 29.56 -26.17
N ASP A 308 24.73 30.11 -25.84
CA ASP A 308 24.54 31.55 -25.61
C ASP A 308 23.32 31.75 -24.70
N ALA A 309 23.45 31.34 -23.44
CA ALA A 309 22.51 31.74 -22.39
C ALA A 309 23.25 32.69 -21.44
N PRO A 310 22.77 33.94 -21.23
CA PRO A 310 23.41 34.86 -20.29
C PRO A 310 23.35 34.30 -18.86
N PRO A 311 24.30 34.69 -17.99
CA PRO A 311 24.39 34.17 -16.62
C PRO A 311 23.06 34.36 -15.90
N ALA A 312 22.54 33.27 -15.33
CA ALA A 312 21.30 33.26 -14.57
C ALA A 312 21.36 34.32 -13.46
N ALA A 313 20.49 35.33 -13.57
CA ALA A 313 20.31 36.33 -12.54
C ALA A 313 19.94 35.65 -11.21
N ALA A 314 20.52 36.14 -10.11
CA ALA A 314 20.28 35.64 -8.76
C ALA A 314 18.78 35.42 -8.49
N SER A 315 18.41 34.20 -8.13
CA SER A 315 17.04 33.81 -7.81
C SER A 315 16.45 34.71 -6.72
N PRO A 316 15.27 35.32 -6.92
CA PRO A 316 14.66 36.17 -5.92
C PRO A 316 14.18 35.34 -4.72
N ALA A 317 14.13 35.99 -3.56
CA ALA A 317 13.76 35.41 -2.26
C ALA A 317 12.49 34.52 -2.33
N HIS A 318 12.63 33.30 -1.81
CA HIS A 318 11.70 32.17 -1.96
C HIS A 318 10.28 32.44 -1.42
N ALA A 319 9.27 32.47 -2.32
CA ALA A 319 7.88 32.78 -1.99
C ALA A 319 7.13 31.66 -1.22
N ASN A 320 6.24 32.06 -0.33
CA ASN A 320 5.30 31.22 0.44
C ASN A 320 4.32 30.45 -0.47
N GLN A 321 3.87 29.24 -0.11
CA GLN A 321 2.88 28.44 -0.86
C GLN A 321 1.62 29.21 -1.26
N PHE A 322 1.15 30.10 -0.40
CA PHE A 322 0.00 30.96 -0.69
C PHE A 322 0.26 31.97 -1.80
N ALA A 323 1.53 32.24 -2.15
CA ALA A 323 1.87 33.06 -3.30
C ALA A 323 1.43 32.39 -4.62
N LEU A 324 1.36 31.06 -4.68
CA LEU A 324 0.83 30.33 -5.84
C LEU A 324 -0.61 30.74 -6.17
N LEU A 325 -1.43 31.09 -5.17
CA LEU A 325 -2.80 31.59 -5.37
C LEU A 325 -2.88 32.96 -6.04
N ARG A 326 -1.76 33.67 -6.18
CA ARG A 326 -1.68 34.94 -6.92
C ARG A 326 -1.07 34.76 -8.31
N GLN A 327 -0.51 33.60 -8.61
CA GLN A 327 0.17 33.35 -9.89
C GLN A 327 -0.83 32.88 -10.96
N ARG A 328 -0.73 33.45 -12.16
CA ARG A 328 -1.56 33.07 -13.31
C ARG A 328 -1.42 31.59 -13.72
N ARG A 329 -0.26 30.97 -13.45
CA ARG A 329 0.00 29.55 -13.75
C ARG A 329 -0.75 28.57 -12.84
N PHE A 330 -1.18 29.00 -11.65
CA PHE A 330 -1.77 28.11 -10.64
C PHE A 330 -3.17 28.55 -10.17
N ALA A 331 -3.39 29.83 -9.92
CA ALA A 331 -4.63 30.32 -9.30
C ALA A 331 -5.92 29.96 -10.07
N PRO A 332 -6.01 30.15 -11.41
CA PRO A 332 -7.21 29.76 -12.16
C PRO A 332 -7.51 28.27 -12.06
N PHE A 333 -6.46 27.44 -12.11
CA PHE A 333 -6.56 25.99 -11.96
C PHE A 333 -7.04 25.60 -10.56
N PHE A 334 -6.49 26.23 -9.52
CA PHE A 334 -6.89 26.01 -8.13
C PHE A 334 -8.38 26.32 -7.91
N TRP A 335 -8.87 27.46 -8.39
CA TRP A 335 -10.28 27.83 -8.23
C TRP A 335 -11.22 26.98 -9.09
N THR A 336 -10.77 26.55 -10.27
CA THR A 336 -11.53 25.63 -11.12
C THR A 336 -11.78 24.30 -10.41
N GLN A 337 -10.72 23.71 -9.83
CA GLN A 337 -10.83 22.43 -9.11
C GLN A 337 -11.56 22.58 -7.77
N PHE A 338 -11.38 23.71 -7.06
CA PHE A 338 -12.12 24.02 -5.84
C PHE A 338 -13.62 24.12 -6.10
N ALA A 339 -14.04 24.86 -7.14
CA ALA A 339 -15.44 24.97 -7.52
C ALA A 339 -16.04 23.60 -7.92
N GLY A 340 -15.29 22.78 -8.67
CA GLY A 340 -15.73 21.43 -9.03
C GLY A 340 -15.95 20.53 -7.81
N ALA A 341 -15.00 20.52 -6.87
CA ALA A 341 -15.05 19.74 -5.63
C ALA A 341 -16.04 20.28 -4.58
N ALA A 342 -16.48 21.53 -4.71
CA ALA A 342 -17.56 22.07 -3.90
C ALA A 342 -18.91 21.65 -4.48
N ASN A 343 -19.04 21.71 -5.80
CA ASN A 343 -20.30 21.45 -6.49
C ASN A 343 -20.72 19.98 -6.46
N ASP A 344 -19.77 19.06 -6.67
CA ASP A 344 -20.03 17.62 -6.58
C ASP A 344 -20.55 17.21 -5.19
N ASN A 345 -20.01 17.80 -4.12
CA ASN A 345 -20.39 17.54 -2.75
C ASN A 345 -21.67 18.28 -2.35
N LEU A 346 -21.89 19.50 -2.84
CA LEU A 346 -23.17 20.20 -2.70
C LEU A 346 -24.31 19.39 -3.28
N PHE A 347 -24.17 18.99 -4.55
CA PHE A 347 -25.15 18.17 -5.26
C PHE A 347 -25.40 16.83 -4.55
N LYS A 348 -24.34 16.05 -4.33
CA LYS A 348 -24.43 14.69 -3.80
C LYS A 348 -25.00 14.67 -2.38
N PHE A 349 -24.58 15.61 -1.54
CA PHE A 349 -25.04 15.66 -0.15
C PHE A 349 -26.49 16.16 -0.06
N ALA A 350 -26.86 17.21 -0.81
CA ALA A 350 -28.26 17.65 -0.90
C ALA A 350 -29.18 16.52 -1.38
N PHE A 351 -28.76 15.78 -2.42
CA PHE A 351 -29.51 14.64 -2.93
C PHE A 351 -29.64 13.51 -1.89
N THR A 352 -28.55 13.18 -1.19
CA THR A 352 -28.57 12.18 -0.12
C THR A 352 -29.56 12.58 0.98
N VAL A 353 -29.49 13.82 1.47
CA VAL A 353 -30.41 14.34 2.50
C VAL A 353 -31.86 14.30 2.01
N MET A 354 -32.12 14.69 0.76
CA MET A 354 -33.47 14.67 0.18
C MET A 354 -34.06 13.26 0.17
N VAL A 355 -33.33 12.25 -0.32
CA VAL A 355 -33.83 10.86 -0.37
C VAL A 355 -33.93 10.25 1.03
N THR A 356 -33.02 10.59 1.94
CA THR A 356 -33.05 10.04 3.30
C THR A 356 -34.21 10.61 4.12
N TYR A 357 -34.54 11.90 3.99
CA TYR A 357 -35.46 12.59 4.91
C TYR A 357 -36.73 13.14 4.28
N GLN A 358 -36.74 13.47 2.98
CA GLN A 358 -37.86 14.16 2.34
C GLN A 358 -38.62 13.29 1.33
N LEU A 359 -37.91 12.41 0.62
CA LEU A 359 -38.45 11.55 -0.44
C LEU A 359 -38.18 10.09 -0.13
N GLN A 360 -39.17 9.41 0.48
CA GLN A 360 -39.08 7.98 0.69
C GLN A 360 -39.36 7.22 -0.61
N VAL A 361 -38.38 6.44 -1.06
CA VAL A 361 -38.47 5.66 -2.30
C VAL A 361 -38.47 4.17 -1.96
N ALA A 362 -39.50 3.44 -2.38
CA ALA A 362 -39.69 2.04 -2.00
C ALA A 362 -38.51 1.11 -2.37
N TRP A 363 -37.83 1.37 -3.50
CA TRP A 363 -36.70 0.57 -3.98
C TRP A 363 -35.33 1.05 -3.49
N LEU A 364 -35.25 2.21 -2.82
CA LEU A 364 -34.01 2.74 -2.25
C LEU A 364 -34.21 3.11 -0.78
N PRO A 365 -34.00 2.16 0.14
CA PRO A 365 -34.12 2.40 1.57
C PRO A 365 -33.22 3.55 2.05
N PRO A 366 -33.68 4.42 2.98
CA PRO A 366 -32.89 5.54 3.49
C PRO A 366 -31.52 5.14 4.07
N SER A 367 -31.41 3.96 4.68
CA SER A 367 -30.17 3.41 5.23
C SER A 367 -29.12 3.07 4.17
N LEU A 368 -29.56 2.81 2.92
CA LEU A 368 -28.68 2.47 1.80
C LEU A 368 -28.43 3.65 0.86
N ALA A 369 -29.22 4.73 0.96
CA ALA A 369 -29.17 5.86 0.03
C ALA A 369 -27.76 6.49 -0.06
N GLY A 370 -27.13 6.82 1.06
CA GLY A 370 -25.79 7.40 1.08
C GLY A 370 -24.72 6.47 0.49
N LEU A 371 -24.80 5.17 0.80
CA LEU A 371 -23.88 4.15 0.28
C LEU A 371 -24.05 3.98 -1.24
N ALA A 372 -25.30 3.88 -1.71
CA ALA A 372 -25.61 3.71 -3.13
C ALA A 372 -25.17 4.93 -3.97
N ILE A 373 -25.48 6.14 -3.50
CA ILE A 373 -25.07 7.39 -4.14
C ILE A 373 -23.53 7.49 -4.17
N GLY A 374 -22.86 7.19 -3.06
CA GLY A 374 -21.40 7.18 -2.99
C GLY A 374 -20.76 6.16 -3.93
N ALA A 375 -21.27 4.93 -3.95
CA ALA A 375 -20.80 3.86 -4.82
C ALA A 375 -20.99 4.21 -6.31
N LEU A 376 -22.16 4.76 -6.66
CA LEU A 376 -22.46 5.18 -8.03
C LEU A 376 -21.55 6.31 -8.51
N PHE A 377 -21.16 7.23 -7.62
CA PHE A 377 -20.18 8.28 -7.91
C PHE A 377 -18.76 7.73 -8.12
N ILE A 378 -18.36 6.70 -7.38
CA ILE A 378 -17.02 6.09 -7.47
C ILE A 378 -16.90 5.16 -8.70
N LEU A 379 -17.99 4.52 -9.11
CA LEU A 379 -18.01 3.52 -10.20
C LEU A 379 -17.31 3.99 -11.49
N PRO A 380 -17.53 5.22 -12.01
CA PRO A 380 -16.82 5.73 -13.18
C PRO A 380 -15.30 5.73 -13.05
N PHE A 381 -14.73 5.93 -11.86
CA PHE A 381 -13.28 5.91 -11.66
C PHE A 381 -12.69 4.52 -11.95
N LEU A 382 -13.44 3.46 -11.61
CA LEU A 382 -13.04 2.08 -11.91
C LEU A 382 -13.13 1.78 -13.40
N LEU A 383 -14.18 2.29 -14.07
CA LEU A 383 -14.51 1.93 -15.45
C LEU A 383 -13.75 2.77 -16.49
N PHE A 384 -13.55 4.07 -16.25
CA PHE A 384 -13.13 5.00 -17.30
C PHE A 384 -11.81 5.72 -17.03
N SER A 385 -11.22 5.58 -15.84
CA SER A 385 -9.99 6.30 -15.47
C SER A 385 -8.83 5.97 -16.41
N ALA A 386 -8.68 4.70 -16.84
CA ALA A 386 -7.64 4.29 -17.78
C ALA A 386 -7.72 5.06 -19.10
N THR A 387 -8.92 5.21 -19.67
CA THR A 387 -9.18 5.99 -20.89
C THR A 387 -9.00 7.49 -20.64
N ALA A 388 -9.44 8.01 -19.49
CA ALA A 388 -9.23 9.41 -19.11
C ALA A 388 -7.74 9.77 -19.07
N GLY A 389 -6.87 8.87 -18.58
CA GLY A 389 -5.43 9.04 -18.61
C GLY A 389 -4.87 9.18 -20.02
N GLN A 390 -5.35 8.37 -20.98
CA GLN A 390 -4.94 8.48 -22.38
C GLN A 390 -5.40 9.78 -23.03
N LEU A 391 -6.64 10.19 -22.80
CA LEU A 391 -7.17 11.46 -23.32
C LEU A 391 -6.34 12.65 -22.80
N THR A 392 -5.92 12.58 -21.53
CA THR A 392 -5.07 13.60 -20.88
C THR A 392 -3.66 13.67 -21.46
N ASP A 393 -3.07 12.52 -21.83
CA ASP A 393 -1.77 12.52 -22.50
C ASP A 393 -1.87 13.03 -23.95
N LYS A 394 -2.99 12.72 -24.63
CA LYS A 394 -3.23 13.03 -26.05
C LYS A 394 -3.61 14.48 -26.33
N TYR A 395 -4.42 15.10 -25.48
CA TYR A 395 -4.95 16.45 -25.73
C TYR A 395 -4.34 17.48 -24.79
N ASP A 396 -4.44 18.75 -25.18
CA ASP A 396 -4.08 19.87 -24.31
C ASP A 396 -4.93 19.85 -23.03
N LYS A 397 -4.27 19.94 -21.87
CA LYS A 397 -4.91 19.76 -20.56
C LYS A 397 -5.91 20.87 -20.26
N ALA A 398 -5.64 22.11 -20.69
CA ALA A 398 -6.57 23.22 -20.51
C ALA A 398 -7.83 23.06 -21.39
N ARG A 399 -7.71 22.46 -22.59
CA ARG A 399 -8.88 22.09 -23.40
C ARG A 399 -9.76 21.06 -22.69
N ILE A 400 -9.15 20.03 -22.09
CA ILE A 400 -9.91 19.03 -21.32
C ILE A 400 -10.57 19.66 -20.11
N ILE A 401 -9.86 20.50 -19.34
CA ILE A 401 -10.42 21.23 -18.19
C ILE A 401 -11.67 22.02 -18.60
N ARG A 402 -11.59 22.79 -19.70
CA ARG A 402 -12.72 23.58 -20.20
C ARG A 402 -13.89 22.70 -20.68
N LEU A 403 -13.61 21.59 -21.36
CA LEU A 403 -14.62 20.63 -21.79
C LEU A 403 -15.36 20.04 -20.59
N VAL A 404 -14.61 19.52 -19.62
CA VAL A 404 -15.13 18.91 -18.39
C VAL A 404 -16.00 19.90 -17.62
N LYS A 405 -15.55 21.14 -17.41
CA LYS A 405 -16.37 22.18 -16.77
C LYS A 405 -17.58 22.63 -17.58
N THR A 406 -17.58 22.46 -18.90
CA THR A 406 -18.78 22.72 -19.73
C THR A 406 -19.80 21.59 -19.55
N LEU A 407 -19.33 20.34 -19.50
CA LEU A 407 -20.17 19.19 -19.17
C LEU A 407 -20.79 19.33 -17.78
N GLU A 408 -20.05 19.88 -16.80
CA GLU A 408 -20.57 20.12 -15.45
C GLU A 408 -21.83 21.00 -15.46
N ILE A 409 -21.87 22.08 -16.25
CA ILE A 409 -23.04 22.94 -16.36
C ILE A 409 -24.24 22.16 -16.89
N ALA A 410 -24.05 21.33 -17.92
CA ALA A 410 -25.12 20.51 -18.49
C ALA A 410 -25.64 19.47 -17.48
N ILE A 411 -24.74 18.81 -16.75
CA ILE A 411 -25.09 17.84 -15.71
C ILE A 411 -25.84 18.53 -14.57
N MET A 412 -25.39 19.71 -14.13
CA MET A 412 -26.05 20.47 -13.06
C MET A 412 -27.38 21.07 -13.49
N ALA A 413 -27.56 21.44 -14.76
CA ALA A 413 -28.87 21.84 -15.28
C ALA A 413 -29.86 20.68 -15.27
N LEU A 414 -29.43 19.49 -15.69
CA LEU A 414 -30.23 18.26 -15.64
C LEU A 414 -30.55 17.87 -14.18
N ALA A 415 -29.56 17.95 -13.29
CA ALA A 415 -29.75 17.72 -11.87
C ALA A 415 -30.71 18.73 -11.25
N GLY A 416 -30.63 20.01 -11.66
CA GLY A 416 -31.54 21.06 -11.22
C GLY A 416 -32.99 20.76 -11.59
N TRP A 417 -33.24 20.31 -12.82
CA TRP A 417 -34.55 19.78 -13.20
C TRP A 417 -34.94 18.55 -12.37
N GLY A 418 -34.00 17.62 -12.15
CA GLY A 418 -34.20 16.43 -11.32
C GLY A 418 -34.64 16.75 -9.88
N PHE A 419 -34.07 17.79 -9.26
CA PHE A 419 -34.48 18.26 -7.94
C PHE A 419 -35.88 18.86 -7.98
N MET A 420 -36.16 19.76 -8.92
CA MET A 420 -37.48 20.41 -9.04
C MET A 420 -38.59 19.40 -9.33
N ALA A 421 -38.30 18.35 -10.10
CA ALA A 421 -39.22 17.28 -10.42
C ALA A 421 -39.24 16.14 -9.40
N ALA A 422 -38.41 16.22 -8.33
CA ALA A 422 -38.21 15.15 -7.35
C ALA A 422 -37.89 13.78 -7.99
N ASN A 423 -37.19 13.76 -9.14
CA ASN A 423 -36.95 12.57 -9.94
C ASN A 423 -35.63 11.88 -9.54
N VAL A 424 -35.74 10.90 -8.65
CA VAL A 424 -34.59 10.16 -8.09
C VAL A 424 -33.76 9.42 -9.16
N PRO A 425 -34.34 8.69 -10.14
CA PRO A 425 -33.56 8.07 -11.21
C PRO A 425 -32.68 9.06 -12.00
N VAL A 426 -33.21 10.25 -12.32
CA VAL A 426 -32.47 11.29 -13.03
C VAL A 426 -31.33 11.83 -12.19
N LEU A 427 -31.57 12.05 -10.89
CA LEU A 427 -30.54 12.48 -9.94
C LEU A 427 -29.44 11.43 -9.77
N LEU A 428 -29.78 10.14 -9.71
CA LEU A 428 -28.78 9.06 -9.73
C LEU A 428 -27.99 9.04 -11.04
N GLY A 429 -28.65 9.24 -12.18
CA GLY A 429 -27.96 9.42 -13.47
C GLY A 429 -26.96 10.58 -13.42
N CYS A 430 -27.34 11.71 -12.82
CA CYS A 430 -26.46 12.85 -12.62
C CYS A 430 -25.29 12.56 -11.67
N VAL A 431 -25.50 11.74 -10.62
CA VAL A 431 -24.41 11.26 -9.73
C VAL A 431 -23.37 10.48 -10.53
N PHE A 432 -23.81 9.56 -11.39
CA PHE A 432 -22.91 8.81 -12.26
C PHE A 432 -22.17 9.73 -13.25
N LEU A 433 -22.88 10.68 -13.88
CA LEU A 433 -22.27 11.64 -14.80
C LEU A 433 -21.27 12.56 -14.10
N MET A 434 -21.54 12.98 -12.86
CA MET A 434 -20.58 13.72 -12.04
C MET A 434 -19.36 12.87 -11.65
N GLY A 435 -19.54 11.58 -11.37
CA GLY A 435 -18.43 10.66 -11.18
C GLY A 435 -17.56 10.52 -12.44
N LEU A 436 -18.19 10.45 -13.62
CA LEU A 436 -17.48 10.43 -14.91
C LEU A 436 -16.73 11.75 -15.18
N HIS A 437 -17.37 12.87 -14.89
CA HIS A 437 -16.76 14.20 -14.92
C HIS A 437 -15.47 14.25 -14.07
N SER A 438 -15.55 13.81 -12.81
CA SER A 438 -14.39 13.80 -11.90
C SER A 438 -13.32 12.77 -12.33
N THR A 439 -13.73 11.66 -12.94
CA THR A 439 -12.81 10.67 -13.54
C THR A 439 -12.00 11.26 -14.69
N LEU A 440 -12.63 12.09 -15.53
CA LEU A 440 -11.94 12.81 -16.61
C LEU A 440 -11.00 13.89 -16.06
N PHE A 441 -11.42 14.59 -15.00
CA PHE A 441 -10.64 15.67 -14.41
C PHE A 441 -9.41 15.20 -13.61
N GLY A 442 -9.49 14.06 -12.94
CA GLY A 442 -8.47 13.55 -12.02
C GLY A 442 -7.06 13.43 -12.63
N PRO A 443 -6.87 12.71 -13.76
CA PRO A 443 -5.57 12.64 -14.42
C PRO A 443 -5.05 14.00 -14.88
N VAL A 444 -5.93 14.88 -15.34
CA VAL A 444 -5.58 16.22 -15.81
C VAL A 444 -5.02 17.07 -14.68
N LYS A 445 -5.67 17.05 -13.51
CA LYS A 445 -5.27 17.76 -12.29
C LYS A 445 -3.82 17.50 -11.92
N PHE A 446 -3.45 16.23 -11.78
CA PHE A 446 -2.11 15.84 -11.31
C PHE A 446 -1.07 15.77 -12.43
N ALA A 447 -1.48 15.74 -13.71
CA ALA A 447 -0.56 15.88 -14.84
C ALA A 447 -0.24 17.34 -15.17
N TYR A 448 -1.14 18.28 -14.86
CA TYR A 448 -0.95 19.72 -15.05
C TYR A 448 0.05 20.31 -14.04
N LEU A 449 -0.04 19.92 -12.76
CA LEU A 449 0.81 20.49 -11.70
C LEU A 449 2.30 20.51 -12.04
N PRO A 450 2.93 19.41 -12.52
CA PRO A 450 4.37 19.42 -12.78
C PRO A 450 4.74 20.02 -14.14
N GLN A 451 3.78 20.47 -14.94
CA GLN A 451 4.03 21.34 -16.09
C GLN A 451 3.93 22.81 -15.72
N ALA A 452 3.09 23.13 -14.73
CA ALA A 452 2.83 24.51 -14.30
C ALA A 452 3.75 24.98 -13.16
N LEU A 453 4.31 24.06 -12.38
CA LEU A 453 5.09 24.34 -11.18
C LEU A 453 6.51 23.79 -11.29
N ASP A 454 7.43 24.47 -10.61
CA ASP A 454 8.81 24.03 -10.47
C ASP A 454 8.91 22.86 -9.47
N ALA A 455 9.99 22.06 -9.55
CA ALA A 455 10.13 20.85 -8.72
C ALA A 455 10.06 21.12 -7.20
N HIS A 456 10.53 22.28 -6.76
CA HIS A 456 10.46 22.73 -5.36
C HIS A 456 9.09 23.31 -4.97
N GLU A 457 8.27 23.72 -5.93
CA GLU A 457 6.90 24.19 -5.67
C GLU A 457 5.89 23.04 -5.65
N LEU A 458 6.26 21.84 -6.14
CA LEU A 458 5.34 20.71 -6.28
C LEU A 458 4.73 20.24 -4.96
N THR A 459 5.51 20.16 -3.88
CA THR A 459 4.98 19.76 -2.56
C THR A 459 3.93 20.78 -2.09
N GLY A 460 4.23 22.07 -2.22
CA GLY A 460 3.32 23.16 -1.88
C GLY A 460 2.06 23.20 -2.74
N GLY A 461 2.22 23.06 -4.05
CA GLY A 461 1.12 22.99 -5.00
C GLY A 461 0.18 21.82 -4.72
N ASN A 462 0.72 20.63 -4.43
CA ASN A 462 -0.09 19.48 -4.01
C ASN A 462 -0.77 19.74 -2.65
N GLY A 463 -0.05 20.29 -1.67
CA GLY A 463 -0.61 20.64 -0.36
C GLY A 463 -1.78 21.61 -0.46
N MET A 464 -1.64 22.67 -1.26
CA MET A 464 -2.71 23.63 -1.54
C MET A 464 -3.91 22.97 -2.21
N VAL A 465 -3.66 22.16 -3.23
CA VAL A 465 -4.70 21.45 -3.98
C VAL A 465 -5.47 20.46 -3.09
N GLU A 466 -4.79 19.70 -2.23
CA GLU A 466 -5.43 18.79 -1.28
C GLU A 466 -6.25 19.56 -0.24
N MET A 467 -5.65 20.54 0.43
CA MET A 467 -6.35 21.40 1.39
C MET A 467 -7.59 22.04 0.76
N GLY A 468 -7.46 22.62 -0.44
CA GLY A 468 -8.57 23.23 -1.16
C GLY A 468 -9.67 22.22 -1.49
N THR A 469 -9.32 20.97 -1.79
CA THR A 469 -10.29 19.89 -2.03
C THR A 469 -11.10 19.59 -0.78
N PHE A 470 -10.46 19.43 0.39
CA PHE A 470 -11.16 19.15 1.65
C PHE A 470 -12.01 20.32 2.14
N VAL A 471 -11.52 21.57 1.99
CA VAL A 471 -12.32 22.75 2.28
C VAL A 471 -13.53 22.85 1.35
N ALA A 472 -13.36 22.57 0.05
CA ALA A 472 -14.45 22.55 -0.91
C ALA A 472 -15.49 21.47 -0.60
N ILE A 473 -15.05 20.25 -0.27
CA ILE A 473 -15.93 19.15 0.17
C ILE A 473 -16.78 19.60 1.35
N LEU A 474 -16.15 20.19 2.38
CA LEU A 474 -16.84 20.65 3.58
C LEU A 474 -17.88 21.72 3.27
N LEU A 475 -17.47 22.79 2.57
CA LEU A 475 -18.37 23.89 2.23
C LEU A 475 -19.52 23.42 1.33
N GLY A 476 -19.23 22.52 0.39
CA GLY A 476 -20.24 21.89 -0.47
C GLY A 476 -21.27 21.11 0.34
N GLN A 477 -20.84 20.21 1.23
CA GLN A 477 -21.75 19.42 2.07
C GLN A 477 -22.62 20.31 2.97
N VAL A 478 -22.01 21.30 3.63
CA VAL A 478 -22.73 22.25 4.49
C VAL A 478 -23.77 23.04 3.67
N ALA A 479 -23.37 23.60 2.52
CA ALA A 479 -24.29 24.32 1.66
C ALA A 479 -25.43 23.42 1.14
N GLY A 480 -25.11 22.20 0.69
CA GLY A 480 -26.10 21.25 0.18
C GLY A 480 -27.14 20.87 1.24
N GLY A 481 -26.69 20.57 2.46
CA GLY A 481 -27.57 20.22 3.58
C GLY A 481 -28.47 21.39 4.03
N LEU A 482 -27.91 22.60 4.15
CA LEU A 482 -28.67 23.78 4.55
C LEU A 482 -29.68 24.22 3.49
N LEU A 483 -29.29 24.22 2.22
CA LEU A 483 -30.15 24.67 1.13
C LEU A 483 -31.32 23.73 0.90
N VAL A 484 -31.09 22.41 0.91
CA VAL A 484 -32.15 21.42 0.67
C VAL A 484 -33.17 21.37 1.82
N ALA A 485 -32.75 21.76 3.03
CA ALA A 485 -33.60 21.81 4.20
C ALA A 485 -34.55 23.02 4.24
N LEU A 486 -34.41 24.00 3.31
CA LEU A 486 -35.29 25.17 3.25
C LEU A 486 -36.74 24.77 2.90
N PRO A 487 -37.73 25.09 3.75
CA PRO A 487 -39.12 24.71 3.51
C PRO A 487 -39.67 25.29 2.21
N GLY A 488 -40.33 24.47 1.39
CA GLY A 488 -41.05 24.88 0.18
C GLY A 488 -40.18 25.30 -1.03
N ILE A 489 -38.94 25.76 -0.82
CA ILE A 489 -38.05 26.25 -1.88
C ILE A 489 -36.71 25.49 -1.99
N GLY A 490 -36.42 24.58 -1.06
CA GLY A 490 -35.10 23.95 -0.94
C GLY A 490 -34.60 23.23 -2.19
N HIS A 491 -35.47 22.58 -2.95
CA HIS A 491 -35.08 21.92 -4.20
C HIS A 491 -34.66 22.92 -5.27
N GLY A 492 -35.37 24.05 -5.37
CA GLY A 492 -35.06 25.13 -6.32
C GLY A 492 -33.78 25.89 -5.96
N THR A 493 -33.52 26.13 -4.67
CA THR A 493 -32.30 26.81 -4.21
C THR A 493 -31.05 25.94 -4.42
N VAL A 494 -31.15 24.63 -4.16
CA VAL A 494 -30.07 23.68 -4.48
C VAL A 494 -29.80 23.64 -5.98
N ALA A 495 -30.84 23.55 -6.80
CA ALA A 495 -30.71 23.55 -8.26
C ALA A 495 -29.98 24.81 -8.77
N ALA A 496 -30.39 25.99 -8.29
CA ALA A 496 -29.75 27.26 -8.64
C ALA A 496 -28.29 27.33 -8.18
N ALA A 497 -28.00 26.88 -6.95
CA ALA A 497 -26.65 26.87 -6.41
C ALA A 497 -25.71 25.93 -7.20
N CYS A 498 -26.16 24.72 -7.54
CA CYS A 498 -25.40 23.76 -8.34
C CYS A 498 -24.98 24.35 -9.70
N VAL A 499 -25.93 25.00 -10.39
CA VAL A 499 -25.66 25.63 -11.70
C VAL A 499 -24.74 26.84 -11.54
N ALA A 500 -24.95 27.68 -10.52
CA ALA A 500 -24.13 28.86 -10.27
C ALA A 500 -22.66 28.48 -10.01
N VAL A 501 -22.40 27.48 -9.15
CA VAL A 501 -21.04 26.99 -8.87
C VAL A 501 -20.40 26.38 -10.12
N ALA A 502 -21.16 25.64 -10.94
CA ALA A 502 -20.66 25.10 -12.21
C ALA A 502 -20.23 26.22 -13.17
N VAL A 503 -21.03 27.28 -13.29
CA VAL A 503 -20.72 28.46 -14.12
C VAL A 503 -19.48 29.17 -13.62
N ILE A 504 -19.35 29.42 -12.31
CA ILE A 504 -18.13 30.02 -11.71
C ILE A 504 -16.90 29.16 -12.02
N GLY A 505 -17.02 27.84 -11.86
CA GLY A 505 -15.95 26.91 -12.21
C GLY A 505 -15.58 26.95 -13.69
N ARG A 506 -16.55 27.14 -14.60
CA ARG A 506 -16.30 27.26 -16.03
C ARG A 506 -15.69 28.60 -16.44
N LEU A 507 -16.04 29.68 -15.73
CA LEU A 507 -15.44 31.01 -15.92
C LEU A 507 -13.97 31.01 -15.48
N THR A 508 -13.68 30.50 -14.30
CA THR A 508 -12.30 30.36 -13.79
C THR A 508 -11.44 29.46 -14.68
N ALA A 509 -12.02 28.40 -15.26
CA ALA A 509 -11.34 27.52 -16.22
C ALA A 509 -10.87 28.22 -17.51
N GLN A 510 -11.45 29.37 -17.88
CA GLN A 510 -11.01 30.12 -19.07
C GLN A 510 -9.61 30.68 -18.91
N ALA A 511 -9.26 31.10 -17.70
CA ALA A 511 -7.99 31.70 -17.38
C ALA A 511 -6.87 30.66 -17.17
N VAL A 512 -7.17 29.36 -17.25
CA VAL A 512 -6.14 28.29 -17.17
C VAL A 512 -5.26 28.34 -18.42
N PRO A 513 -3.93 28.55 -18.27
CA PRO A 513 -3.00 28.59 -19.39
C PRO A 513 -2.98 27.31 -20.21
N ALA A 514 -2.60 27.41 -21.49
CA ALA A 514 -2.40 26.25 -22.34
C ALA A 514 -1.32 25.32 -21.76
N ALA A 515 -1.58 24.02 -21.83
CA ALA A 515 -0.73 22.99 -21.25
C ALA A 515 -0.67 21.83 -22.25
N PRO A 516 0.35 21.85 -23.15
CA PRO A 516 0.40 20.98 -24.31
C PRO A 516 0.27 19.49 -23.98
N ALA A 517 -0.24 18.76 -24.97
CA ALA A 517 -0.30 17.30 -24.95
C ALA A 517 1.11 16.71 -24.78
N THR A 518 1.21 15.67 -23.95
CA THR A 518 2.48 14.97 -23.67
C THR A 518 2.77 13.90 -24.71
N ASP A 519 1.74 13.36 -25.35
CA ASP A 519 1.84 12.42 -26.47
C ASP A 519 0.67 12.63 -27.46
N PRO A 520 0.76 13.63 -28.37
CA PRO A 520 -0.28 13.92 -29.36
C PRO A 520 -0.57 12.75 -30.32
N THR A 521 0.43 11.87 -30.52
CA THR A 521 0.38 10.75 -31.45
C THR A 521 -0.30 9.51 -30.87
N LEU A 522 -0.65 9.53 -29.59
CA LEU A 522 -1.24 8.39 -28.89
C LEU A 522 -2.56 7.94 -29.56
N ALA A 523 -2.62 6.64 -29.90
CA ALA A 523 -3.86 5.99 -30.29
C ALA A 523 -4.65 5.59 -29.03
N VAL A 524 -5.88 6.09 -28.91
CA VAL A 524 -6.74 5.82 -27.75
C VAL A 524 -7.27 4.40 -27.86
N ASN A 525 -7.08 3.62 -26.80
CA ASN A 525 -7.65 2.30 -26.63
C ASN A 525 -8.96 2.42 -25.84
N TRP A 526 -10.06 2.13 -26.51
CA TRP A 526 -11.40 2.23 -25.92
C TRP A 526 -11.78 1.05 -25.03
N ASN A 527 -10.96 -0.01 -24.95
CA ASN A 527 -11.20 -1.15 -24.06
C ASN A 527 -10.64 -0.88 -22.65
N PRO A 528 -11.50 -0.56 -21.67
CA PRO A 528 -11.06 -0.11 -20.34
C PRO A 528 -10.35 -1.21 -19.55
N VAL A 529 -10.73 -2.48 -19.74
CA VAL A 529 -10.13 -3.62 -19.02
C VAL A 529 -8.69 -3.83 -19.48
N SER A 530 -8.49 -3.90 -20.80
CA SER A 530 -7.16 -4.07 -21.38
C SER A 530 -6.23 -2.91 -21.03
N GLU A 531 -6.76 -1.68 -21.03
CA GLU A 531 -5.96 -0.50 -20.74
C GLU A 531 -5.68 -0.32 -19.26
N THR A 532 -6.62 -0.66 -18.38
CA THR A 532 -6.39 -0.71 -16.93
C THR A 532 -5.22 -1.62 -16.61
N TRP A 533 -5.20 -2.83 -17.20
CA TRP A 533 -4.09 -3.76 -17.02
C TRP A 533 -2.76 -3.21 -17.55
N ARG A 534 -2.78 -2.55 -18.71
CA ARG A 534 -1.59 -1.91 -19.29
C ARG A 534 -1.06 -0.78 -18.40
N ASN A 535 -1.91 0.10 -17.90
CA ASN A 535 -1.54 1.20 -17.02
C ASN A 535 -0.99 0.71 -15.67
N LEU A 536 -1.59 -0.33 -15.08
CA LEU A 536 -1.07 -0.97 -13.88
C LEU A 536 0.30 -1.61 -14.13
N ARG A 537 0.49 -2.25 -15.29
CA ARG A 537 1.79 -2.82 -15.68
C ARG A 537 2.84 -1.74 -15.90
N LEU A 538 2.49 -0.61 -16.50
CA LEU A 538 3.37 0.56 -16.65
C LEU A 538 3.80 1.08 -15.28
N ALA A 539 2.85 1.29 -14.37
CA ALA A 539 3.12 1.71 -13.01
C ALA A 539 4.04 0.72 -12.27
N HIS A 540 3.80 -0.58 -12.41
CA HIS A 540 4.62 -1.62 -11.80
C HIS A 540 6.05 -1.69 -12.35
N GLY A 541 6.32 -1.09 -13.51
CA GLY A 541 7.67 -0.96 -14.07
C GLY A 541 8.58 -0.06 -13.24
N ASN A 542 8.02 0.88 -12.47
CA ASN A 542 8.76 1.70 -11.52
C ASN A 542 8.31 1.38 -10.09
N THR A 543 9.15 0.64 -9.37
CA THR A 543 8.86 0.15 -8.01
C THR A 543 8.53 1.28 -7.02
N VAL A 544 9.18 2.44 -7.15
CA VAL A 544 8.91 3.60 -6.27
C VAL A 544 7.51 4.13 -6.54
N VAL A 545 7.17 4.36 -7.81
CA VAL A 545 5.84 4.82 -8.23
C VAL A 545 4.76 3.83 -7.80
N PHE A 546 4.95 2.53 -8.04
CA PHE A 546 3.97 1.50 -7.67
C PHE A 546 3.74 1.42 -6.16
N ARG A 547 4.80 1.56 -5.34
CA ARG A 547 4.66 1.56 -3.88
C ARG A 547 3.97 2.83 -3.38
N SER A 548 4.23 3.98 -3.98
CA SER A 548 3.51 5.22 -3.67
C SER A 548 2.03 5.13 -4.04
N LEU A 549 1.69 4.53 -5.18
CA LEU A 549 0.30 4.26 -5.58
C LEU A 549 -0.41 3.44 -4.50
N LEU A 550 0.19 2.33 -4.06
CA LEU A 550 -0.37 1.51 -2.98
C LEU A 550 -0.49 2.26 -1.66
N GLY A 551 0.48 3.12 -1.33
CA GLY A 551 0.43 3.97 -0.14
C GLY A 551 -0.76 4.95 -0.18
N ILE A 552 -0.96 5.64 -1.30
CA ILE A 552 -2.10 6.54 -1.48
C ILE A 552 -3.42 5.76 -1.43
N SER A 553 -3.52 4.61 -2.09
CA SER A 553 -4.73 3.79 -2.04
C SER A 553 -5.03 3.29 -0.63
N TRP A 554 -4.00 2.96 0.15
CA TRP A 554 -4.15 2.62 1.56
C TRP A 554 -4.68 3.80 2.40
N MET A 555 -4.23 5.02 2.12
CA MET A 555 -4.82 6.22 2.72
C MET A 555 -6.32 6.34 2.40
N TRP A 556 -6.72 6.12 1.14
CA TRP A 556 -8.14 6.16 0.76
C TRP A 556 -8.96 5.05 1.42
N PHE A 557 -8.40 3.84 1.56
CA PHE A 557 -9.03 2.78 2.38
C PHE A 557 -9.28 3.29 3.80
N PHE A 558 -8.23 3.81 4.44
CA PHE A 558 -8.29 4.32 5.81
C PHE A 558 -9.35 5.42 5.93
N GLY A 559 -9.24 6.49 5.15
CA GLY A 559 -10.19 7.60 5.16
C GLY A 559 -11.63 7.18 4.89
N ALA A 560 -11.86 6.33 3.88
CA ALA A 560 -13.20 5.85 3.56
C ALA A 560 -13.84 5.06 4.70
N THR A 561 -13.07 4.26 5.46
CA THR A 561 -13.58 3.58 6.67
C THR A 561 -14.08 4.58 7.71
N PHE A 562 -13.37 5.67 7.96
CA PHE A 562 -13.79 6.67 8.95
C PHE A 562 -15.00 7.48 8.46
N LEU A 563 -14.88 8.06 7.26
CA LEU A 563 -15.91 8.91 6.65
C LEU A 563 -17.25 8.20 6.51
N SER A 564 -17.26 6.91 6.14
CA SER A 564 -18.52 6.17 5.96
C SER A 564 -19.23 5.89 7.29
N GLN A 565 -18.51 5.93 8.42
CA GLN A 565 -19.04 5.58 9.73
C GLN A 565 -19.35 6.80 10.60
N PHE A 566 -18.98 8.03 10.22
CA PHE A 566 -19.23 9.21 11.08
C PHE A 566 -20.71 9.44 11.44
N PRO A 567 -21.69 9.29 10.52
CA PRO A 567 -23.10 9.44 10.90
C PRO A 567 -23.52 8.43 11.99
N SER A 568 -23.16 7.15 11.80
CA SER A 568 -23.47 6.09 12.77
C SER A 568 -22.65 6.24 14.06
N PHE A 569 -21.39 6.66 13.98
CA PHE A 569 -20.53 6.92 15.14
C PHE A 569 -21.08 8.07 15.99
N ALA A 570 -21.52 9.16 15.37
CA ALA A 570 -22.15 10.28 16.06
C ALA A 570 -23.42 9.82 16.80
N LYS A 571 -24.30 9.08 16.12
CA LYS A 571 -25.58 8.65 16.69
C LYS A 571 -25.44 7.54 17.74
N GLU A 572 -24.74 6.46 17.40
CA GLU A 572 -24.73 5.21 18.18
C GLU A 572 -23.69 5.20 19.30
N VAL A 573 -22.59 5.95 19.13
CA VAL A 573 -21.47 5.95 20.10
C VAL A 573 -21.38 7.26 20.87
N LEU A 574 -21.53 8.40 20.18
CA LEU A 574 -21.43 9.72 20.81
C LEU A 574 -22.78 10.28 21.27
N HIS A 575 -23.88 9.59 20.98
CA HIS A 575 -25.24 10.02 21.28
C HIS A 575 -25.54 11.44 20.78
N GLY A 576 -25.03 11.81 19.61
CA GLY A 576 -25.20 13.11 18.97
C GLY A 576 -26.16 13.08 17.78
N ASP A 577 -26.77 14.22 17.49
CA ASP A 577 -27.64 14.42 16.34
C ASP A 577 -26.88 14.57 15.00
N ALA A 578 -27.60 14.89 13.93
CA ALA A 578 -27.02 15.15 12.61
C ALA A 578 -26.03 16.33 12.57
N GLN A 579 -26.16 17.32 13.47
CA GLN A 579 -25.22 18.43 13.57
C GLN A 579 -23.89 17.96 14.16
N VAL A 580 -23.92 17.03 15.13
CA VAL A 580 -22.70 16.40 15.66
C VAL A 580 -21.99 15.58 14.58
N ALA A 581 -22.72 14.78 13.78
CA ALA A 581 -22.11 14.07 12.64
C ALA A 581 -21.43 15.03 11.65
N SER A 582 -22.05 16.18 11.39
CA SER A 582 -21.49 17.24 10.54
C SER A 582 -20.24 17.89 11.17
N LEU A 583 -20.22 18.08 12.50
CA LEU A 583 -19.05 18.56 13.23
C LEU A 583 -17.87 17.59 13.08
N LEU A 584 -18.08 16.28 13.16
CA LEU A 584 -17.01 15.30 12.96
C LEU A 584 -16.40 15.42 11.55
N LEU A 585 -17.22 15.60 10.52
CA LEU A 585 -16.78 15.85 9.15
C LEU A 585 -15.97 17.15 9.03
N VAL A 586 -16.40 18.23 9.71
CA VAL A 586 -15.67 19.51 9.78
C VAL A 586 -14.29 19.29 10.40
N VAL A 587 -14.24 18.70 11.59
CA VAL A 587 -13.00 18.46 12.34
C VAL A 587 -12.02 17.62 11.51
N PHE A 588 -12.52 16.55 10.88
CA PHE A 588 -11.73 15.70 10.01
C PHE A 588 -11.19 16.43 8.77
N SER A 589 -12.02 17.24 8.11
CA SER A 589 -11.62 17.99 6.91
C SER A 589 -10.61 19.09 7.22
N VAL A 590 -10.80 19.80 8.34
CA VAL A 590 -9.86 20.82 8.83
C VAL A 590 -8.52 20.18 9.20
N GLY A 591 -8.54 19.01 9.85
CA GLY A 591 -7.33 18.26 10.17
C GLY A 591 -6.53 17.92 8.91
N ILE A 592 -7.15 17.30 7.89
CA ILE A 592 -6.44 17.01 6.62
C ILE A 592 -5.89 18.28 5.98
N GLY A 593 -6.70 19.34 5.88
CA GLY A 593 -6.25 20.62 5.33
C GLY A 593 -5.04 21.20 6.06
N ALA A 594 -5.05 21.18 7.41
CA ALA A 594 -3.93 21.62 8.23
C ALA A 594 -2.68 20.74 8.02
N GLY A 595 -2.85 19.42 7.96
CA GLY A 595 -1.78 18.47 7.66
C GLY A 595 -1.14 18.68 6.30
N SER A 596 -1.95 18.87 5.25
CA SER A 596 -1.47 19.13 3.90
C SER A 596 -0.68 20.45 3.80
N LEU A 597 -1.10 21.49 4.52
CA LEU A 597 -0.36 22.77 4.59
C LEU A 597 0.92 22.67 5.43
N LEU A 598 0.87 21.90 6.53
CA LEU A 598 2.03 21.67 7.39
C LEU A 598 3.12 20.90 6.63
N CYS A 599 2.75 20.03 5.69
CA CYS A 599 3.68 19.27 4.86
C CYS A 599 4.71 20.17 4.14
N GLU A 600 4.31 21.30 3.55
CA GLU A 600 5.28 22.21 2.92
C GLU A 600 6.29 22.74 3.95
N THR A 601 5.78 23.22 5.09
CA THR A 601 6.63 23.86 6.10
C THR A 601 7.64 22.87 6.71
N LEU A 602 7.25 21.60 6.84
CA LEU A 602 8.10 20.54 7.37
C LEU A 602 9.08 19.98 6.33
N SER A 603 8.72 20.02 5.04
CA SER A 603 9.53 19.47 3.94
C SER A 603 10.56 20.43 3.35
N ARG A 604 10.70 21.65 3.91
CA ARG A 604 11.55 22.73 3.37
C ARG A 604 11.30 23.01 1.87
N ARG A 605 10.07 22.81 1.39
CA ARG A 605 9.69 23.00 -0.03
C ARG A 605 10.45 22.06 -0.98
N GLN A 606 10.80 20.86 -0.53
CA GLN A 606 11.23 19.76 -1.38
C GLN A 606 10.30 18.56 -1.17
N VAL A 607 10.43 17.51 -1.98
CA VAL A 607 9.67 16.26 -1.77
C VAL A 607 10.36 15.43 -0.70
N GLU A 608 10.05 15.72 0.57
CA GLU A 608 10.65 15.03 1.71
C GLU A 608 9.84 13.79 2.11
N ILE A 609 10.29 12.63 1.64
CA ILE A 609 9.64 11.34 1.89
C ILE A 609 9.72 10.91 3.36
N GLY A 610 10.59 11.51 4.17
CA GLY A 610 10.68 11.27 5.61
C GLY A 610 9.42 11.69 6.39
N LEU A 611 8.54 12.52 5.81
CA LEU A 611 7.25 12.86 6.45
C LEU A 611 6.22 11.73 6.40
N VAL A 612 6.39 10.77 5.49
CA VAL A 612 5.42 9.68 5.28
C VAL A 612 5.35 8.73 6.47
N PRO A 613 6.48 8.28 7.07
CA PRO A 613 6.45 7.57 8.35
C PRO A 613 5.80 8.34 9.49
N LEU A 614 6.04 9.64 9.58
CA LEU A 614 5.42 10.48 10.61
C LEU A 614 3.89 10.48 10.47
N GLY A 615 3.40 10.68 9.23
CA GLY A 615 1.98 10.56 8.89
C GLY A 615 1.39 9.20 9.26
N ALA A 616 2.02 8.12 8.81
CA ALA A 616 1.51 6.77 9.06
C ALA A 616 1.47 6.41 10.56
N ILE A 617 2.50 6.77 11.33
CA ILE A 617 2.54 6.54 12.79
C ILE A 617 1.44 7.34 13.47
N GLY A 618 1.30 8.63 13.15
CA GLY A 618 0.28 9.48 13.76
C GLY A 618 -1.13 8.97 13.47
N MET A 619 -1.43 8.61 12.22
CA MET A 619 -2.72 7.99 11.86
C MET A 619 -3.03 6.76 12.72
N SER A 620 -2.06 5.87 12.92
CA SER A 620 -2.25 4.67 13.76
C SER A 620 -2.46 5.01 15.23
N VAL A 621 -1.62 5.88 15.79
CA VAL A 621 -1.69 6.24 17.22
C VAL A 621 -3.05 6.85 17.53
N PHE A 622 -3.48 7.85 16.78
CA PHE A 622 -4.74 8.54 17.06
C PHE A 622 -5.99 7.74 16.65
N ALA A 623 -5.91 6.85 15.66
CA ALA A 623 -6.99 5.89 15.40
C ALA A 623 -7.16 4.86 16.54
N ILE A 624 -6.06 4.40 17.12
CA ILE A 624 -6.08 3.50 18.29
C ILE A 624 -6.55 4.26 19.54
N ASP A 625 -6.07 5.49 19.76
CA ASP A 625 -6.53 6.28 20.92
C ASP A 625 -8.00 6.65 20.82
N LEU A 626 -8.51 6.94 19.62
CA LEU A 626 -9.92 7.20 19.36
C LEU A 626 -10.83 6.05 19.85
N TYR A 627 -10.38 4.80 19.71
CA TYR A 627 -11.10 3.65 20.29
C TYR A 627 -11.14 3.72 21.82
N PHE A 628 -10.00 4.02 22.46
CA PHE A 628 -9.94 4.16 23.91
C PHE A 628 -10.73 5.37 24.43
N ALA A 629 -10.77 6.46 23.67
CA ALA A 629 -11.53 7.66 23.98
C ALA A 629 -13.06 7.45 23.85
N SER A 630 -13.51 6.58 22.95
CA SER A 630 -14.93 6.37 22.65
C SER A 630 -15.57 5.16 23.34
N ARG A 631 -14.82 4.13 23.75
CA ARG A 631 -15.38 2.90 24.35
C ARG A 631 -15.96 3.04 25.76
N GLY A 632 -15.72 4.17 26.43
CA GLY A 632 -16.07 4.39 27.84
C GLY A 632 -17.00 5.57 28.08
N LEU A 633 -17.65 6.07 27.02
CA LEU A 633 -18.60 7.18 27.15
C LEU A 633 -19.88 6.67 27.83
N PRO A 634 -20.42 7.40 28.82
CA PRO A 634 -21.65 7.00 29.50
C PRO A 634 -22.84 7.09 28.53
N PRO A 635 -23.81 6.16 28.63
CA PRO A 635 -25.05 6.28 27.89
C PRO A 635 -25.71 7.62 28.17
N SER A 636 -26.12 8.32 27.12
CA SER A 636 -26.80 9.61 27.21
C SER A 636 -27.96 9.69 26.23
N ALA A 637 -28.93 10.55 26.53
CA ALA A 637 -29.96 10.91 25.56
C ALA A 637 -29.31 11.64 24.37
N GLU A 638 -29.99 11.63 23.22
CA GLU A 638 -29.50 12.32 22.02
C GLU A 638 -29.20 13.80 22.32
N MET A 639 -27.97 14.23 22.04
CA MET A 639 -27.44 15.56 22.31
C MET A 639 -27.37 16.36 21.02
N GLY A 640 -27.89 17.58 21.06
CA GLY A 640 -27.56 18.60 20.07
C GLY A 640 -26.13 19.14 20.24
N LEU A 641 -25.68 19.94 19.28
CA LEU A 641 -24.31 20.46 19.20
C LEU A 641 -23.81 21.14 20.49
N GLY A 642 -24.63 21.99 21.12
CA GLY A 642 -24.25 22.72 22.33
C GLY A 642 -24.02 21.81 23.54
N ALA A 643 -24.92 20.84 23.75
CA ALA A 643 -24.79 19.84 24.82
C ALA A 643 -23.60 18.91 24.57
N PHE A 644 -23.38 18.52 23.31
CA PHE A 644 -22.23 17.72 22.93
C PHE A 644 -20.89 18.42 23.24
N LEU A 645 -20.75 19.71 22.91
CA LEU A 645 -19.53 20.49 23.16
C LEU A 645 -19.28 20.80 24.65
N ALA A 646 -20.35 20.80 25.46
CA ALA A 646 -20.24 21.01 26.91
C ALA A 646 -19.62 19.80 27.64
N GLN A 647 -19.63 18.61 27.03
CA GLN A 647 -19.07 17.40 27.63
C GLN A 647 -17.54 17.34 27.45
N PRO A 648 -16.75 17.34 28.54
CA PRO A 648 -15.29 17.32 28.45
C PRO A 648 -14.74 16.06 27.76
N ALA A 649 -15.41 14.91 27.90
CA ALA A 649 -14.99 13.65 27.32
C ALA A 649 -14.97 13.68 25.77
N HIS A 650 -15.86 14.45 25.15
CA HIS A 650 -15.96 14.53 23.69
C HIS A 650 -14.81 15.32 23.05
N TRP A 651 -14.16 16.22 23.80
CA TRP A 651 -13.00 16.96 23.30
C TRP A 651 -11.81 16.07 22.98
N ARG A 652 -11.62 14.98 23.73
CA ARG A 652 -10.59 13.98 23.41
C ARG A 652 -10.90 13.28 22.08
N VAL A 653 -12.15 12.86 21.88
CA VAL A 653 -12.61 12.25 20.62
C VAL A 653 -12.39 13.21 19.43
N MET A 654 -12.76 14.49 19.59
CA MET A 654 -12.53 15.50 18.57
C MET A 654 -11.04 15.76 18.31
N ALA A 655 -10.20 15.77 19.35
CA ALA A 655 -8.76 15.95 19.23
C ALA A 655 -8.12 14.76 18.50
N ASP A 656 -8.48 13.53 18.83
CA ASP A 656 -8.01 12.34 18.13
C ASP A 656 -8.41 12.37 16.66
N LEU A 657 -9.66 12.75 16.37
CA LEU A 657 -10.14 12.90 15.01
C LEU A 657 -9.39 13.98 14.22
N ALA A 658 -9.12 15.13 14.85
CA ALA A 658 -8.35 16.22 14.24
C ALA A 658 -6.90 15.80 13.98
N LEU A 659 -6.27 15.11 14.93
CA LEU A 659 -4.87 14.71 14.82
C LEU A 659 -4.70 13.57 13.83
N LEU A 660 -5.55 12.53 13.87
CA LEU A 660 -5.46 11.41 12.92
C LEU A 660 -5.61 11.88 11.47
N SER A 661 -6.49 12.85 11.24
CA SER A 661 -6.74 13.44 9.93
C SER A 661 -5.64 14.42 9.51
N LEU A 662 -5.04 15.16 10.45
CA LEU A 662 -3.82 15.95 10.21
C LEU A 662 -2.66 15.07 9.75
N PHE A 663 -2.42 13.95 10.41
CA PHE A 663 -1.37 13.02 10.00
C PHE A 663 -1.69 12.35 8.66
N ALA A 664 -2.97 12.21 8.31
CA ALA A 664 -3.36 11.76 6.98
C ALA A 664 -2.98 12.76 5.87
N GLY A 665 -3.17 14.06 6.10
CA GLY A 665 -2.70 15.10 5.17
C GLY A 665 -1.17 15.16 5.04
N LEU A 666 -0.43 14.97 6.14
CA LEU A 666 1.04 14.85 6.10
C LEU A 666 1.53 13.63 5.32
N TYR A 667 0.72 12.57 5.27
CA TYR A 667 1.03 11.34 4.54
C TYR A 667 0.76 11.47 3.03
N SER A 668 -0.37 12.06 2.62
CA SER A 668 -0.83 12.08 1.23
C SER A 668 0.00 12.99 0.31
N VAL A 669 0.24 14.23 0.72
CA VAL A 669 0.95 15.25 -0.09
C VAL A 669 2.29 14.75 -0.66
N PRO A 670 3.23 14.24 0.16
CA PRO A 670 4.54 13.81 -0.37
C PRO A 670 4.43 12.59 -1.28
N MET A 671 3.44 11.72 -1.08
CA MET A 671 3.21 10.57 -1.95
C MET A 671 2.74 10.98 -3.36
N TYR A 672 1.81 11.94 -3.46
CA TYR A 672 1.40 12.47 -4.76
C TYR A 672 2.52 13.21 -5.48
N ALA A 673 3.27 14.03 -4.75
CA ALA A 673 4.42 14.74 -5.30
C ALA A 673 5.50 13.75 -5.80
N LEU A 674 5.74 12.67 -5.06
CA LEU A 674 6.69 11.62 -5.46
C LEU A 674 6.26 10.89 -6.74
N ILE A 675 4.99 10.51 -6.88
CA ILE A 675 4.48 9.90 -8.11
C ILE A 675 4.66 10.85 -9.29
N GLN A 676 4.35 12.14 -9.11
CA GLN A 676 4.47 13.14 -10.17
C GLN A 676 5.92 13.33 -10.64
N LEU A 677 6.86 13.42 -9.70
CA LEU A 677 8.29 13.57 -10.00
C LEU A 677 8.91 12.33 -10.62
N ARG A 678 8.57 11.13 -10.12
CA ARG A 678 9.20 9.87 -10.56
C ARG A 678 8.54 9.24 -11.79
N SER A 679 7.39 9.74 -12.21
CA SER A 679 6.72 9.30 -13.44
C SER A 679 7.26 10.02 -14.66
N GLN A 680 7.51 9.27 -15.74
CA GLN A 680 7.93 9.88 -17.01
C GLN A 680 6.81 10.78 -17.57
N PRO A 681 7.14 11.95 -18.15
CA PRO A 681 6.14 12.88 -18.67
C PRO A 681 5.18 12.27 -19.71
N THR A 682 5.65 11.32 -20.53
CA THR A 682 4.89 10.68 -21.63
C THR A 682 3.71 9.82 -21.19
N HIS A 683 3.69 9.38 -19.93
CA HIS A 683 2.63 8.52 -19.41
C HIS A 683 2.27 8.83 -17.94
N ARG A 684 2.60 10.03 -17.47
CA ARG A 684 2.29 10.50 -16.12
C ARG A 684 0.78 10.47 -15.88
N ALA A 685 -0.05 10.93 -16.84
CA ALA A 685 -1.50 10.93 -16.65
C ALA A 685 -2.07 9.52 -16.56
N ARG A 686 -1.53 8.56 -17.32
CA ARG A 686 -1.88 7.13 -17.23
C ARG A 686 -1.49 6.49 -15.89
N ILE A 687 -0.37 6.89 -15.30
CA ILE A 687 0.00 6.45 -13.94
C ILE A 687 -0.97 7.01 -12.90
N ILE A 688 -1.36 8.29 -13.00
CA ILE A 688 -2.38 8.88 -12.12
C ILE A 688 -3.74 8.19 -12.32
N ALA A 689 -4.09 7.83 -13.56
CA ALA A 689 -5.29 7.06 -13.83
C ALA A 689 -5.27 5.69 -13.12
N ALA A 690 -4.13 4.99 -13.13
CA ALA A 690 -3.94 3.76 -12.38
C ALA A 690 -4.07 3.99 -10.86
N ASN A 691 -3.60 5.12 -10.33
CA ASN A 691 -3.81 5.52 -8.93
C ASN A 691 -5.29 5.57 -8.59
N ASN A 692 -6.08 6.29 -9.40
CA ASN A 692 -7.50 6.48 -9.14
C ASN A 692 -8.28 5.15 -9.15
N ILE A 693 -7.89 4.21 -10.02
CA ILE A 693 -8.45 2.86 -10.07
C ILE A 693 -8.15 2.10 -8.77
N LEU A 694 -6.88 2.10 -8.32
CA LEU A 694 -6.50 1.45 -7.06
C LEU A 694 -7.17 2.10 -5.86
N ASN A 695 -7.29 3.44 -5.83
CA ASN A 695 -8.00 4.15 -4.77
C ASN A 695 -9.48 3.74 -4.70
N ALA A 696 -10.17 3.68 -5.85
CA ALA A 696 -11.56 3.23 -5.93
C ALA A 696 -11.72 1.80 -5.41
N LEU A 697 -10.84 0.88 -5.81
CA LEU A 697 -10.84 -0.50 -5.32
C LEU A 697 -10.64 -0.59 -3.80
N PHE A 698 -9.74 0.24 -3.25
CA PHE A 698 -9.45 0.27 -1.81
C PHE A 698 -10.61 0.87 -1.00
N MET A 699 -11.30 1.91 -1.51
CA MET A 699 -12.51 2.43 -0.88
C MET A 699 -13.67 1.42 -0.90
N ILE A 700 -13.83 0.66 -1.99
CA ILE A 700 -14.83 -0.42 -2.05
C ILE A 700 -14.46 -1.53 -1.06
N ALA A 701 -13.19 -1.93 -1.03
CA ALA A 701 -12.70 -2.94 -0.08
C ALA A 701 -12.90 -2.51 1.38
N SER A 702 -12.70 -1.23 1.71
CA SER A 702 -12.92 -0.74 3.07
C SER A 702 -14.39 -0.80 3.48
N ALA A 703 -15.31 -0.40 2.60
CA ALA A 703 -16.74 -0.51 2.85
C ALA A 703 -17.18 -1.97 3.05
N VAL A 704 -16.69 -2.89 2.22
CA VAL A 704 -17.00 -4.34 2.35
C VAL A 704 -16.43 -4.91 3.65
N ILE A 705 -15.18 -4.60 3.99
CA ILE A 705 -14.55 -5.10 5.22
C ILE A 705 -15.21 -4.50 6.46
N ALA A 706 -15.50 -3.20 6.48
CA ALA A 706 -16.20 -2.55 7.58
C ALA A 706 -17.60 -3.14 7.76
N GLY A 707 -18.36 -3.33 6.67
CA GLY A 707 -19.66 -3.98 6.69
C GLY A 707 -19.60 -5.42 7.19
N ALA A 708 -18.59 -6.20 6.78
CA ALA A 708 -18.38 -7.56 7.25
C ALA A 708 -18.02 -7.62 8.75
N LEU A 709 -17.20 -6.69 9.25
CA LEU A 709 -16.87 -6.59 10.67
C LEU A 709 -18.11 -6.23 11.50
N ILE A 710 -18.88 -5.23 11.08
CA ILE A 710 -20.12 -4.84 11.74
C ILE A 710 -21.14 -5.98 11.71
N GLY A 711 -21.28 -6.67 10.58
CA GLY A 711 -22.14 -7.86 10.45
C GLY A 711 -21.67 -9.03 11.33
N ALA A 712 -20.39 -9.09 11.67
CA ALA A 712 -19.82 -10.02 12.64
C ALA A 712 -19.94 -9.52 14.10
N GLY A 713 -20.66 -8.43 14.36
CA GLY A 713 -20.89 -7.91 15.72
C GLY A 713 -19.81 -6.96 16.25
N PHE A 714 -18.84 -6.54 15.43
CA PHE A 714 -17.89 -5.51 15.84
C PHE A 714 -18.59 -4.14 15.91
N SER A 715 -18.39 -3.44 17.02
CA SER A 715 -18.80 -2.04 17.17
C SER A 715 -17.98 -1.10 16.29
N ILE A 716 -18.52 0.09 15.98
CA ILE A 716 -17.83 1.10 15.17
C ILE A 716 -16.44 1.47 15.74
N PRO A 717 -16.26 1.70 17.06
CA PRO A 717 -14.94 1.94 17.63
C PRO A 717 -13.96 0.78 17.39
N GLN A 718 -14.43 -0.47 17.41
CA GLN A 718 -13.56 -1.64 17.13
C GLN A 718 -13.18 -1.71 15.65
N VAL A 719 -14.03 -1.25 14.72
CA VAL A 719 -13.67 -1.10 13.31
C VAL A 719 -12.56 -0.06 13.13
N PHE A 720 -12.63 1.07 13.87
CA PHE A 720 -11.56 2.07 13.89
C PHE A 720 -10.26 1.52 14.48
N LEU A 721 -10.34 0.76 15.57
CA LEU A 721 -9.19 0.07 16.16
C LEU A 721 -8.53 -0.90 15.17
N PHE A 722 -9.33 -1.76 14.54
CA PHE A 722 -8.86 -2.70 13.52
C PHE A 722 -8.13 -1.95 12.40
N THR A 723 -8.71 -0.85 11.92
CA THR A 723 -8.13 -0.03 10.85
C THR A 723 -6.82 0.63 11.29
N GLY A 724 -6.74 1.13 12.53
CA GLY A 724 -5.52 1.70 13.12
C GLY A 724 -4.38 0.69 13.27
N ILE A 725 -4.69 -0.53 13.73
CA ILE A 725 -3.73 -1.63 13.85
C ILE A 725 -3.29 -2.10 12.46
N ALA A 726 -4.23 -2.29 11.54
CA ALA A 726 -3.92 -2.66 10.16
C ALA A 726 -2.99 -1.63 9.51
N ASN A 727 -3.23 -0.33 9.75
CA ASN A 727 -2.35 0.74 9.28
C ASN A 727 -0.94 0.63 9.87
N ALA A 728 -0.81 0.30 11.16
CA ALA A 728 0.50 0.13 11.80
C ALA A 728 1.27 -1.06 11.20
N VAL A 729 0.58 -2.17 10.94
CA VAL A 729 1.16 -3.37 10.32
C VAL A 729 1.60 -3.09 8.88
N VAL A 730 0.74 -2.46 8.08
CA VAL A 730 1.04 -2.11 6.68
C VAL A 730 2.17 -1.10 6.60
N ALA A 731 2.15 -0.05 7.42
CA ALA A 731 3.22 0.94 7.49
C ALA A 731 4.54 0.31 7.92
N GLY A 732 4.53 -0.50 8.98
CA GLY A 732 5.71 -1.24 9.44
C GLY A 732 6.29 -2.14 8.35
N TYR A 733 5.43 -2.88 7.63
CA TYR A 733 5.85 -3.70 6.49
C TYR A 733 6.47 -2.88 5.36
N ILE A 734 5.85 -1.76 4.97
CA ILE A 734 6.35 -0.87 3.92
C ILE A 734 7.72 -0.28 4.30
N PHE A 735 7.91 0.16 5.55
CA PHE A 735 9.18 0.72 6.01
C PHE A 735 10.30 -0.33 6.08
N LEU A 736 9.97 -1.59 6.36
CA LEU A 736 10.92 -2.70 6.25
C LEU A 736 11.29 -3.03 4.80
N LEU A 737 10.35 -2.86 3.85
CA LEU A 737 10.60 -3.06 2.42
C LEU A 737 11.32 -1.90 1.75
N VAL A 738 11.10 -0.67 2.21
CA VAL A 738 11.67 0.57 1.67
C VAL A 738 12.30 1.36 2.80
N PRO A 739 13.52 0.98 3.21
CA PRO A 739 14.18 1.59 4.36
C PRO A 739 14.50 3.07 4.19
N GLU A 740 14.53 3.54 2.93
CA GLU A 740 14.72 4.95 2.59
C GLU A 740 13.72 5.87 3.32
N TYR A 741 12.46 5.46 3.48
CA TYR A 741 11.47 6.23 4.24
C TYR A 741 11.90 6.40 5.70
N LEU A 742 12.34 5.31 6.34
CA LEU A 742 12.76 5.33 7.75
C LEU A 742 14.06 6.13 7.93
N LEU A 743 15.02 5.96 7.02
CA LEU A 743 16.29 6.68 7.05
C LEU A 743 16.07 8.19 6.88
N ARG A 744 15.25 8.58 5.90
CA ARG A 744 14.85 9.98 5.68
C ARG A 744 14.09 10.55 6.86
N PHE A 745 13.19 9.78 7.46
CA PHE A 745 12.49 10.19 8.68
C PHE A 745 13.47 10.45 9.84
N ILE A 746 14.40 9.53 10.12
CA ILE A 746 15.41 9.70 11.17
C ILE A 746 16.30 10.91 10.87
N ALA A 747 16.76 11.05 9.62
CA ALA A 747 17.57 12.18 9.19
C ALA A 747 16.83 13.51 9.36
N TRP A 748 15.56 13.54 8.96
CA TRP A 748 14.68 14.69 9.12
C TRP A 748 14.47 15.04 10.60
N VAL A 749 14.12 14.06 11.45
CA VAL A 749 13.95 14.26 12.91
C VAL A 749 15.24 14.80 13.54
N ALA A 750 16.39 14.19 13.22
CA ALA A 750 17.68 14.63 13.71
C ALA A 750 17.97 16.08 13.28
N SER A 751 17.74 16.40 12.00
CA SER A 751 17.97 17.73 11.45
C SER A 751 17.07 18.84 12.00
N ARG A 752 15.94 18.48 12.64
CA ARG A 752 14.92 19.43 13.09
C ARG A 752 14.83 19.57 14.61
N PHE A 753 14.88 18.45 15.32
CA PHE A 753 14.69 18.40 16.78
C PHE A 753 16.01 18.25 17.53
N VAL A 754 17.03 17.66 16.91
CA VAL A 754 18.34 17.45 17.55
C VAL A 754 19.32 18.57 17.18
N TYR A 755 19.37 18.93 15.89
CA TYR A 755 20.29 19.93 15.34
C TYR A 755 19.52 21.11 14.74
N ARG A 756 20.04 22.33 14.86
CA ARG A 756 19.63 23.47 14.03
C ARG A 756 20.46 23.44 12.75
N PHE A 757 20.14 22.50 11.87
CA PHE A 757 20.95 22.20 10.68
C PHE A 757 20.69 23.18 9.53
N LYS A 758 21.68 24.03 9.21
CA LYS A 758 21.65 24.99 8.10
C LYS A 758 22.54 24.49 6.96
N VAL A 759 21.98 24.35 5.77
CA VAL A 759 22.72 23.97 4.57
C VAL A 759 22.94 25.23 3.72
N ARG A 760 24.13 25.41 3.17
CA ARG A 760 24.47 26.43 2.19
C ARG A 760 25.08 25.74 0.97
N GLY A 761 24.64 26.11 -0.24
CA GLY A 761 25.15 25.54 -1.48
C GLY A 761 24.50 24.22 -1.89
N ASP A 762 23.32 23.86 -1.37
CA ASP A 762 22.65 22.60 -1.70
C ASP A 762 22.36 22.44 -3.19
N GLU A 763 22.24 23.55 -3.92
CA GLU A 763 22.13 23.60 -5.38
C GLU A 763 23.34 23.02 -6.14
N GLN A 764 24.48 22.88 -5.47
CA GLN A 764 25.69 22.28 -6.04
C GLN A 764 25.65 20.75 -5.99
N ILE A 765 24.71 20.14 -5.27
CA ILE A 765 24.56 18.68 -5.23
C ILE A 765 23.79 18.24 -6.49
N PRO A 766 24.35 17.38 -7.35
CA PRO A 766 23.68 16.98 -8.59
C PRO A 766 22.38 16.23 -8.34
N ASP A 767 21.29 16.67 -8.98
CA ASP A 767 19.99 15.99 -8.96
C ASP A 767 20.02 14.69 -9.78
N HIS A 768 20.85 14.62 -10.82
CA HIS A 768 20.97 13.50 -11.76
C HIS A 768 22.43 13.17 -12.07
N GLY A 769 22.68 11.92 -12.50
CA GLY A 769 24.01 11.43 -12.86
C GLY A 769 24.88 11.05 -11.65
N PRO A 770 26.02 10.38 -11.88
CA PRO A 770 26.93 9.97 -10.83
C PRO A 770 27.71 11.16 -10.26
N ALA A 771 28.00 11.15 -8.96
CA ALA A 771 28.92 12.11 -8.35
C ALA A 771 29.55 11.55 -7.06
N VAL A 772 30.77 11.98 -6.76
CA VAL A 772 31.45 11.68 -5.48
C VAL A 772 31.34 12.88 -4.55
N LEU A 773 30.76 12.65 -3.38
CA LEU A 773 30.56 13.61 -2.32
C LEU A 773 31.68 13.45 -1.29
N VAL A 774 32.53 14.47 -1.15
CA VAL A 774 33.71 14.45 -0.27
C VAL A 774 33.49 15.38 0.90
N CYS A 775 33.50 14.87 2.14
CA CYS A 775 33.25 15.67 3.34
C CYS A 775 34.27 15.37 4.46
N ASN A 776 34.48 16.33 5.36
CA ASN A 776 35.21 16.11 6.60
C ASN A 776 34.44 15.17 7.57
N HIS A 777 35.16 14.49 8.46
CA HIS A 777 34.62 13.47 9.36
C HIS A 777 34.79 13.82 10.85
N VAL A 778 33.78 14.46 11.41
CA VAL A 778 33.80 15.06 12.76
C VAL A 778 33.04 14.22 13.79
N SER A 779 31.99 13.49 13.39
CA SER A 779 31.13 12.76 14.33
C SER A 779 30.54 11.47 13.74
N PHE A 780 29.87 10.68 14.60
CA PHE A 780 29.15 9.49 14.16
C PHE A 780 27.84 9.78 13.39
N VAL A 781 27.35 11.03 13.37
CA VAL A 781 26.09 11.41 12.69
C VAL A 781 26.31 12.10 11.33
N ASP A 782 27.56 12.22 10.88
CA ASP A 782 27.94 12.96 9.67
C ASP A 782 27.19 12.46 8.44
N ALA A 783 27.19 11.13 8.23
CA ALA A 783 26.49 10.50 7.11
C ALA A 783 24.97 10.77 7.17
N VAL A 784 24.38 10.83 8.36
CA VAL A 784 22.94 11.12 8.54
C VAL A 784 22.62 12.55 8.16
N LEU A 785 23.48 13.51 8.52
CA LEU A 785 23.30 14.92 8.16
C LEU A 785 23.50 15.17 6.66
N LEU A 786 24.47 14.50 6.04
CA LEU A 786 24.66 14.52 4.58
C LEU A 786 23.45 13.92 3.85
N MET A 787 22.89 12.81 4.35
CA MET A 787 21.63 12.26 3.82
C MET A 787 20.45 13.24 3.95
N ALA A 788 20.38 13.99 5.06
CA ALA A 788 19.35 15.00 5.28
C ALA A 788 19.48 16.21 4.33
N ALA A 789 20.71 16.55 3.92
CA ALA A 789 20.96 17.67 3.02
C ALA A 789 20.82 17.33 1.53
N SER A 790 20.96 16.05 1.17
CA SER A 790 20.99 15.65 -0.23
C SER A 790 19.59 15.44 -0.82
N PRO A 791 19.31 15.91 -2.05
CA PRO A 791 18.01 15.71 -2.71
C PRO A 791 17.76 14.26 -3.13
N ARG A 792 18.77 13.39 -3.11
CA ARG A 792 18.68 11.97 -3.49
C ARG A 792 19.56 11.08 -2.58
N PRO A 793 19.36 9.75 -2.58
CA PRO A 793 20.14 8.86 -1.70
C PRO A 793 21.64 8.91 -1.95
N ILE A 794 22.43 8.87 -0.87
CA ILE A 794 23.89 8.77 -0.90
C ILE A 794 24.29 7.38 -0.37
N ARG A 795 25.13 6.66 -1.11
CA ARG A 795 25.76 5.43 -0.60
C ARG A 795 27.13 5.76 -0.02
N PHE A 796 27.37 5.41 1.24
CA PHE A 796 28.60 5.74 1.94
C PHE A 796 29.56 4.56 2.02
N LEU A 797 30.87 4.83 1.88
CA LEU A 797 31.90 3.89 2.33
C LEU A 797 32.02 4.00 3.86
N MET A 798 31.89 2.88 4.56
CA MET A 798 31.84 2.83 6.02
C MET A 798 32.67 1.67 6.59
N ASP A 799 33.29 1.89 7.75
CA ASP A 799 34.10 0.87 8.42
C ASP A 799 33.27 -0.41 8.69
N HIS A 800 33.82 -1.56 8.30
CA HIS A 800 33.16 -2.87 8.42
C HIS A 800 32.74 -3.23 9.86
N ARG A 801 33.42 -2.70 10.88
CA ARG A 801 33.13 -2.98 12.30
C ARG A 801 31.80 -2.38 12.74
N ILE A 802 31.36 -1.28 12.12
CA ILE A 802 30.05 -0.65 12.39
C ILE A 802 28.92 -1.64 12.09
N PHE A 803 29.11 -2.50 11.09
CA PHE A 803 28.12 -3.51 10.71
C PHE A 803 27.94 -4.60 11.76
N ARG A 804 28.88 -4.77 12.71
CA ARG A 804 28.79 -5.74 13.81
C ARG A 804 27.96 -5.23 14.99
N VAL A 805 27.69 -3.92 15.07
CA VAL A 805 26.89 -3.33 16.15
C VAL A 805 25.40 -3.65 15.92
N PRO A 806 24.67 -4.19 16.93
CA PRO A 806 23.24 -4.46 16.80
C PRO A 806 22.47 -3.19 16.47
N VAL A 807 21.38 -3.29 15.69
CA VAL A 807 20.55 -2.16 15.20
C VAL A 807 21.28 -1.24 14.21
N LEU A 808 22.42 -0.67 14.59
CA LEU A 808 23.18 0.26 13.75
C LEU A 808 23.71 -0.43 12.48
N GLY A 809 24.26 -1.64 12.65
CA GLY A 809 24.69 -2.47 11.53
C GLY A 809 23.53 -2.99 10.69
N TRP A 810 22.32 -3.12 11.23
CA TRP A 810 21.12 -3.43 10.45
C TRP A 810 20.67 -2.22 9.63
N LEU A 811 20.66 -1.03 10.24
CA LEU A 811 20.28 0.24 9.60
C LEU A 811 21.21 0.60 8.42
N PHE A 812 22.52 0.47 8.57
CA PHE A 812 23.47 0.77 7.48
C PHE A 812 23.47 -0.25 6.36
N ARG A 813 23.15 -1.53 6.63
CA ARG A 813 22.88 -2.52 5.56
C ARG A 813 21.64 -2.14 4.78
N LEU A 814 20.61 -1.67 5.46
CA LEU A 814 19.40 -1.18 4.80
C LEU A 814 19.64 0.08 3.96
N ALA A 815 20.55 0.96 4.39
CA ALA A 815 21.01 2.13 3.64
C ALA A 815 21.93 1.78 2.44
N LYS A 816 22.22 0.49 2.21
CA LYS A 816 23.21 0.03 1.21
C LYS A 816 24.58 0.69 1.36
N ALA A 817 25.00 0.93 2.61
CA ALA A 817 26.36 1.39 2.89
C ALA A 817 27.37 0.30 2.51
N ILE A 818 28.50 0.70 1.96
CA ILE A 818 29.56 -0.18 1.46
C ILE A 818 30.54 -0.43 2.61
N PRO A 819 30.65 -1.67 3.13
CA PRO A 819 31.61 -1.98 4.18
C PRO A 819 33.03 -1.96 3.59
N ILE A 820 33.93 -1.19 4.20
CA ILE A 820 35.35 -1.16 3.86
C ILE A 820 36.20 -1.59 5.07
N ALA A 821 37.18 -2.45 4.81
CA ALA A 821 38.20 -2.83 5.78
C ALA A 821 39.56 -2.24 5.39
N PRO A 822 40.45 -1.95 6.34
CA PRO A 822 41.83 -1.58 6.02
C PRO A 822 42.48 -2.65 5.15
N GLN A 823 43.24 -2.25 4.14
CA GLN A 823 43.91 -3.19 3.21
C GLN A 823 44.81 -4.20 3.95
N LYS A 824 45.42 -3.80 5.07
CA LYS A 824 46.25 -4.67 5.91
C LYS A 824 45.45 -5.73 6.69
N GLU A 825 44.15 -5.50 6.92
CA GLU A 825 43.27 -6.39 7.68
C GLU A 825 42.56 -7.39 6.76
N ASP A 826 41.97 -6.90 5.66
CA ASP A 826 41.31 -7.74 4.66
C ASP A 826 41.46 -7.11 3.25
N PRO A 827 42.47 -7.54 2.47
CA PRO A 827 42.68 -7.06 1.11
C PRO A 827 41.48 -7.30 0.18
N ALA A 828 40.77 -8.41 0.36
CA ALA A 828 39.64 -8.78 -0.51
C ALA A 828 38.40 -7.94 -0.21
N ALA A 829 38.11 -7.64 1.06
CA ALA A 829 37.06 -6.68 1.41
C ALA A 829 37.42 -5.25 0.96
N TYR A 830 38.70 -4.85 1.05
CA TYR A 830 39.16 -3.57 0.54
C TYR A 830 38.89 -3.43 -0.96
N GLU A 831 39.32 -4.39 -1.79
CA GLU A 831 39.08 -4.33 -3.24
C GLU A 831 37.60 -4.37 -3.62
N ARG A 832 36.80 -5.22 -2.97
CA ARG A 832 35.34 -5.30 -3.17
C ARG A 832 34.65 -3.98 -2.88
N ALA A 833 35.06 -3.25 -1.85
CA ALA A 833 34.47 -1.95 -1.52
C ALA A 833 34.65 -0.92 -2.65
N PHE A 834 35.81 -0.92 -3.33
CA PHE A 834 36.03 -0.05 -4.48
C PHE A 834 35.27 -0.52 -5.73
N ASP A 835 35.06 -1.82 -5.92
CA ASP A 835 34.24 -2.36 -7.02
C ASP A 835 32.77 -2.00 -6.84
N GLU A 836 32.26 -2.14 -5.62
CA GLU A 836 30.92 -1.69 -5.27
C GLU A 836 30.80 -0.18 -5.43
N ALA A 837 31.78 0.61 -5.01
CA ALA A 837 31.79 2.07 -5.19
C ALA A 837 31.73 2.47 -6.68
N ALA A 838 32.51 1.82 -7.54
CA ALA A 838 32.43 2.02 -8.98
C ALA A 838 31.06 1.59 -9.54
N GLN A 839 30.47 0.50 -9.02
CA GLN A 839 29.13 0.09 -9.39
C GLN A 839 28.06 1.14 -9.02
N VAL A 840 28.16 1.79 -7.87
CA VAL A 840 27.27 2.90 -7.49
C VAL A 840 27.31 4.01 -8.54
N LEU A 841 28.52 4.38 -8.98
CA LEU A 841 28.69 5.42 -9.99
C LEU A 841 28.20 4.96 -11.37
N ARG A 842 28.39 3.68 -11.75
CA ARG A 842 27.78 3.10 -12.96
C ARG A 842 26.26 3.12 -12.93
N GLU A 843 25.65 2.93 -11.77
CA GLU A 843 24.20 3.04 -11.55
C GLU A 843 23.72 4.50 -11.59
N GLY A 844 24.64 5.47 -11.64
CA GLY A 844 24.35 6.90 -11.67
C GLY A 844 23.99 7.46 -10.29
N ASP A 845 24.31 6.77 -9.19
CA ASP A 845 24.00 7.14 -7.80
C ASP A 845 25.09 8.05 -7.17
N LEU A 846 24.79 8.69 -6.02
CA LEU A 846 25.76 9.50 -5.28
C LEU A 846 26.61 8.63 -4.35
N LEU A 847 27.92 8.82 -4.38
CA LEU A 847 28.86 8.13 -3.50
C LEU A 847 29.44 9.08 -2.46
N GLY A 848 29.17 8.83 -1.18
CA GLY A 848 29.73 9.59 -0.06
C GLY A 848 31.02 8.98 0.46
N ILE A 849 32.06 9.79 0.60
CA ILE A 849 33.34 9.38 1.18
C ILE A 849 33.90 10.43 2.13
N PHE A 850 34.42 9.93 3.24
CA PHE A 850 35.18 10.70 4.23
C PHE A 850 36.67 10.38 4.07
N PRO A 851 37.43 11.18 3.30
CA PRO A 851 38.79 10.83 2.88
C PRO A 851 39.82 10.83 4.01
N GLU A 852 39.47 11.33 5.21
CA GLU A 852 40.28 11.23 6.43
C GLU A 852 40.46 9.75 6.88
N GLY A 853 39.51 8.89 6.52
CA GLY A 853 39.54 7.45 6.84
C GLY A 853 39.29 7.12 8.31
N GLY A 854 38.88 8.09 9.12
CA GLY A 854 38.46 7.92 10.51
C GLY A 854 37.86 9.23 11.05
N ILE A 855 37.07 9.12 12.13
CA ILE A 855 36.52 10.29 12.83
C ILE A 855 37.66 11.01 13.57
N THR A 856 37.74 12.33 13.40
CA THR A 856 38.73 13.20 14.05
C THR A 856 38.76 13.03 15.57
N ARG A 857 39.95 13.17 16.17
CA ARG A 857 40.19 13.03 17.61
C ARG A 857 40.40 14.37 18.32
N ASP A 858 40.72 15.41 17.58
CA ASP A 858 41.04 16.75 18.08
C ASP A 858 40.11 17.83 17.51
N GLY A 859 39.25 17.47 16.55
CA GLY A 859 38.32 18.40 15.90
C GLY A 859 38.92 19.12 14.70
N THR A 860 40.18 18.85 14.35
CA THR A 860 40.84 19.45 13.20
C THR A 860 40.72 18.56 11.95
N LEU A 861 40.81 19.19 10.78
CA LEU A 861 40.73 18.52 9.48
C LEU A 861 42.00 17.70 9.21
N GLN A 862 41.86 16.39 9.10
CA GLN A 862 42.99 15.47 8.89
C GLN A 862 43.44 15.42 7.41
N PRO A 863 44.64 14.88 7.13
CA PRO A 863 45.10 14.64 5.75
C PRO A 863 44.16 13.71 4.98
N PHE A 864 43.88 14.05 3.71
CA PHE A 864 43.01 13.26 2.84
C PHE A 864 43.80 12.12 2.20
N LYS A 865 43.24 10.91 2.21
CA LYS A 865 43.84 9.71 1.61
C LYS A 865 43.45 9.58 0.13
N GLY A 866 44.27 8.86 -0.64
CA GLY A 866 44.08 8.62 -2.08
C GLY A 866 42.91 7.72 -2.49
N GLY A 867 42.00 7.36 -1.56
CA GLY A 867 40.85 6.49 -1.87
C GLY A 867 39.93 7.09 -2.95
N VAL A 868 39.73 8.41 -2.95
CA VAL A 868 38.96 9.12 -3.98
C VAL A 868 39.55 8.92 -5.36
N MET A 869 40.89 8.99 -5.49
CA MET A 869 41.58 8.81 -6.78
C MET A 869 41.38 7.41 -7.34
N LYS A 870 41.41 6.38 -6.48
CA LYS A 870 41.17 4.99 -6.90
C LYS A 870 39.74 4.79 -7.42
N ILE A 871 38.75 5.43 -6.80
CA ILE A 871 37.34 5.40 -7.25
C ILE A 871 37.22 6.07 -8.62
N LEU A 872 37.82 7.26 -8.78
CA LEU A 872 37.77 8.01 -10.04
C LEU A 872 38.48 7.27 -11.18
N ALA A 873 39.62 6.64 -10.91
CA ALA A 873 40.33 5.83 -11.90
C ALA A 873 39.44 4.70 -12.44
N ARG A 874 38.76 3.95 -11.56
CA ARG A 874 37.80 2.91 -11.98
C ARG A 874 36.60 3.46 -12.74
N ALA A 875 36.06 4.60 -12.31
CA ALA A 875 34.97 5.23 -13.04
C ALA A 875 35.40 5.67 -14.45
N GLN A 876 36.66 6.13 -14.60
CA GLN A 876 37.20 6.54 -15.88
C GLN A 876 37.52 5.35 -16.81
N GLU A 877 37.90 4.20 -16.26
CA GLU A 877 37.98 2.93 -17.02
C GLU A 877 36.64 2.57 -17.68
N ASP A 878 35.51 2.96 -17.06
CA ASP A 878 34.15 2.76 -17.55
C ASP A 878 33.62 3.95 -18.41
N ASP A 879 34.47 4.90 -18.79
CA ASP A 879 34.11 6.12 -19.55
C ASP A 879 33.03 6.99 -18.86
N LEU A 880 32.99 6.97 -17.52
CA LEU A 880 32.07 7.79 -16.72
C LEU A 880 32.72 9.13 -16.33
N ALA A 881 32.08 10.22 -16.74
CA ALA A 881 32.40 11.55 -16.22
C ALA A 881 31.78 11.74 -14.83
N VAL A 882 32.59 11.65 -13.78
CA VAL A 882 32.13 11.74 -12.39
C VAL A 882 32.63 13.03 -11.73
N PRO A 883 31.77 14.05 -11.51
CA PRO A 883 32.12 15.22 -10.73
C PRO A 883 32.37 14.89 -9.25
N VAL A 884 33.28 15.63 -8.62
CA VAL A 884 33.58 15.54 -7.19
C VAL A 884 33.12 16.81 -6.49
N VAL A 885 32.21 16.68 -5.52
CA VAL A 885 31.61 17.80 -4.79
C VAL A 885 32.24 17.88 -3.39
N PRO A 886 33.06 18.90 -3.09
CA PRO A 886 33.62 19.10 -1.76
C PRO A 886 32.58 19.69 -0.81
N MET A 887 32.56 19.22 0.44
CA MET A 887 31.62 19.61 1.47
C MET A 887 32.30 19.74 2.83
N ALA A 888 31.76 20.62 3.68
CA ALA A 888 32.25 20.83 5.04
C ALA A 888 31.09 20.88 6.05
N LEU A 889 31.12 19.94 6.99
CA LEU A 889 30.31 19.97 8.21
C LEU A 889 30.97 20.89 9.25
N THR A 890 30.25 21.92 9.67
CA THR A 890 30.69 22.92 10.63
C THR A 890 29.96 22.80 11.96
N ASN A 891 30.61 23.20 13.05
CA ASN A 891 30.06 23.26 14.41
C ASN A 891 29.60 21.91 15.01
N LEU A 892 30.04 20.79 14.43
CA LEU A 892 29.72 19.44 14.91
C LEU A 892 30.61 18.98 16.08
N TRP A 893 31.82 19.56 16.17
CA TRP A 893 32.77 19.30 17.25
C TRP A 893 32.23 19.88 18.58
N GLY A 894 32.28 19.07 19.64
CA GLY A 894 31.64 19.36 20.93
C GLY A 894 30.18 18.91 21.05
N SER A 895 29.62 18.25 20.03
CA SER A 895 28.32 17.57 20.14
C SER A 895 28.45 16.23 20.87
N TYR A 896 27.33 15.68 21.34
CA TYR A 896 27.27 14.37 22.02
C TYR A 896 27.91 13.23 21.22
N PHE A 897 27.91 13.32 19.88
CA PHE A 897 28.43 12.30 18.98
C PHE A 897 29.88 12.55 18.54
N SER A 898 30.53 13.60 19.06
CA SER A 898 31.95 13.91 18.81
C SER A 898 32.84 13.34 19.92
N ARG A 899 34.13 13.11 19.63
CA ARG A 899 35.11 12.52 20.56
C ARG A 899 35.80 13.55 21.48
N ILE A 900 35.08 14.59 21.89
CA ILE A 900 35.68 15.69 22.65
C ILE A 900 36.08 15.31 24.09
N GLU A 901 35.45 14.28 24.67
CA GLU A 901 35.69 13.92 26.06
C GLU A 901 36.84 12.92 26.21
N LEU A 902 37.63 13.07 27.27
CA LEU A 902 38.69 12.13 27.61
C LEU A 902 38.22 11.24 28.77
N ARG A 903 38.19 9.92 28.59
CA ARG A 903 38.04 8.95 29.67
C ARG A 903 39.29 8.09 29.75
N GLY A 904 40.00 8.17 30.88
CA GLY A 904 41.28 7.46 31.03
C GLY A 904 42.35 7.91 30.04
N GLY A 905 42.32 9.17 29.59
CA GLY A 905 43.25 9.71 28.59
C GLY A 905 42.87 9.46 27.12
N GLU A 906 41.83 8.67 26.85
CA GLU A 906 41.38 8.37 25.48
C GLU A 906 40.16 9.20 25.05
N PRO A 907 40.15 9.75 23.81
CA PRO A 907 39.00 10.46 23.25
C PRO A 907 37.79 9.53 23.06
N VAL A 908 36.70 9.81 23.77
CA VAL A 908 35.44 9.07 23.76
C VAL A 908 34.26 9.95 23.36
N ALA A 909 33.31 9.36 22.65
CA ALA A 909 32.04 9.99 22.30
C ALA A 909 30.91 9.48 23.22
N MET A 910 29.74 10.14 23.18
CA MET A 910 28.51 9.72 23.86
C MET A 910 28.58 9.66 25.39
N VAL A 911 29.35 10.56 26.00
CA VAL A 911 29.58 10.56 27.46
C VAL A 911 28.45 11.27 28.21
N ARG A 912 28.14 10.79 29.42
CA ARG A 912 27.19 11.40 30.36
C ARG A 912 27.94 12.21 31.43
N PRO A 913 27.42 13.38 31.88
CA PRO A 913 26.15 14.01 31.48
C PRO A 913 26.25 14.79 30.15
N PHE A 914 25.12 15.01 29.47
CA PHE A 914 25.07 15.68 28.17
C PHE A 914 25.62 17.12 28.23
N ARG A 915 26.82 17.36 27.70
CA ARG A 915 27.47 18.70 27.72
C ARG A 915 26.92 19.71 26.71
N ARG A 916 26.14 19.28 25.71
CA ARG A 916 25.36 20.18 24.83
C ARG A 916 23.96 19.60 24.63
N GLY A 917 22.96 20.38 25.01
CA GLY A 917 21.55 20.02 24.89
C GLY A 917 21.08 19.89 23.44
N PHE A 918 19.83 19.46 23.30
CA PHE A 918 19.08 19.56 22.05
C PHE A 918 19.25 20.97 21.42
N TRP A 919 19.17 21.10 20.09
CA TRP A 919 19.22 22.38 19.33
C TRP A 919 20.63 22.95 19.04
N SER A 920 21.68 22.13 19.09
CA SER A 920 23.03 22.56 18.69
C SER A 920 23.05 23.08 17.23
N ARG A 921 23.70 24.24 17.00
CA ARG A 921 23.83 24.83 15.65
C ARG A 921 24.84 24.04 14.86
N VAL A 922 24.42 23.52 13.71
CA VAL A 922 25.26 22.72 12.82
C VAL A 922 25.09 23.23 11.40
N GLY A 923 26.18 23.35 10.66
CA GLY A 923 26.16 23.78 9.27
C GLY A 923 26.68 22.69 8.33
N LEU A 924 26.19 22.71 7.09
CA LEU A 924 26.83 22.05 5.95
C LEU A 924 27.05 23.10 4.86
N ASN A 925 28.29 23.27 4.46
CA ASN A 925 28.67 24.13 3.33
C ASN A 925 29.09 23.24 2.16
N VAL A 926 28.43 23.39 1.02
CA VAL A 926 28.69 22.63 -0.20
C VAL A 926 29.41 23.54 -1.20
N GLY A 927 30.53 23.09 -1.74
CA GLY A 927 31.30 23.82 -2.75
C GLY A 927 30.98 23.40 -4.17
N THR A 928 31.48 24.18 -5.13
CA THR A 928 31.40 23.89 -6.57
C THR A 928 32.08 22.57 -6.93
N SER A 929 31.46 21.79 -7.80
CA SER A 929 31.99 20.50 -8.27
C SER A 929 33.29 20.65 -9.06
N LEU A 930 34.20 19.70 -8.87
CA LEU A 930 35.46 19.58 -9.62
C LEU A 930 35.35 18.44 -10.65
N PRO A 931 35.89 18.60 -11.87
CA PRO A 931 36.01 17.49 -12.82
C PRO A 931 37.04 16.47 -12.33
N ALA A 932 36.83 15.18 -12.63
CA ALA A 932 37.68 14.08 -12.16
C ALA A 932 39.19 14.31 -12.44
N SER A 933 39.53 14.92 -13.58
CA SER A 933 40.91 15.21 -13.99
C SER A 933 41.62 16.26 -13.12
N ALA A 934 40.88 17.13 -12.45
CA ALA A 934 41.44 18.18 -11.59
C ALA A 934 41.57 17.74 -10.12
N VAL A 935 41.09 16.55 -9.77
CA VAL A 935 41.02 16.10 -8.38
C VAL A 935 42.40 15.64 -7.90
N GLN A 936 42.85 16.22 -6.80
CA GLN A 936 43.99 15.75 -6.01
C GLN A 936 43.64 15.80 -4.51
N PRO A 937 44.16 14.89 -3.66
CA PRO A 937 43.84 14.87 -2.23
C PRO A 937 44.11 16.20 -1.52
N GLU A 938 45.23 16.85 -1.84
CA GLU A 938 45.67 18.12 -1.27
C GLU A 938 44.72 19.26 -1.65
N LEU A 939 44.35 19.34 -2.94
CA LEU A 939 43.39 20.33 -3.43
C LEU A 939 42.00 20.12 -2.81
N LEU A 940 41.53 18.88 -2.70
CA LEU A 940 40.25 18.58 -2.05
C LEU A 940 40.26 19.01 -0.58
N ARG A 941 41.35 18.75 0.14
CA ARG A 941 41.51 19.18 1.54
C ARG A 941 41.48 20.70 1.65
N GLU A 942 42.18 21.41 0.76
CA GLU A 942 42.18 22.87 0.74
C GLU A 942 40.76 23.43 0.50
N ARG A 943 40.04 22.87 -0.48
CA ARG A 943 38.65 23.25 -0.78
C ARG A 943 37.72 23.02 0.42
N VAL A 944 37.81 21.86 1.07
CA VAL A 944 37.02 21.56 2.28
C VAL A 944 37.40 22.48 3.45
N SER A 945 38.70 22.80 3.63
CA SER A 945 39.15 23.76 4.65
C SER A 945 38.58 25.16 4.42
N ASN A 946 38.54 25.62 3.17
CA ASN A 946 37.94 26.92 2.82
C ASN A 946 36.43 26.94 3.07
N LEU A 947 35.74 25.82 2.88
CA LEU A 947 34.32 25.71 3.22
C LEU A 947 34.08 25.68 4.75
N LEU A 948 35.04 25.18 5.55
CA LEU A 948 34.93 25.20 7.01
C LEU A 948 34.96 26.62 7.61
N THR A 949 35.68 27.55 6.97
CA THR A 949 35.81 28.94 7.46
C THR A 949 34.65 29.85 7.06
N GLN A 950 33.83 29.45 6.08
CA GLN A 950 32.62 30.15 5.64
C GLN A 950 31.44 29.90 6.61
N SER A 951 31.51 30.40 7.84
CA SER A 951 30.46 30.20 8.86
C SER A 951 29.21 31.07 8.70
#